data_AF-S7ZD87-F1
#
_entry.id   AF-S7ZD87-F1
#
_cell.length_a   1.000
_cell.length_b   1.000
_cell.length_c   1.000
_cell.angle_alpha   90.00
_cell.angle_beta   90.00
_cell.angle_gamma   90.00
#
_symmetry.space_group_name_H-M   'P 1'
#
loop_
_entity.id
_entity.type
_entity.pdbx_description
1 polymer ?
#
loop_
_entity_poly.entity_id
_entity_poly.type
_entity_poly.pdbx_seq_one_letter_code
_entity_poly.pdbx_strand_id
1 'polypeptide(L)'
;MGQKSKDTLAVRPQSRGRRSRSRSPNPKSGKSTKVASYASDGVRDNDIFNLPASDYKLLVLVTLIAAAVRLFRIYQPTSVVFDEVHFGGFTSKYIKGKFFMDVHPPLAKLLITLAGWLAGFDGEFDFKDIGKDYLEPGVPYVAMRMLPAILGVLTVSLMFLTLKATGCRTSTAVMGAGLVIFDNALTTQSRLILLDSPLVFFTALTALTFTCFTNQQELGPSSAFKGPWWFWLAATGVSLGATLSVKWVGLFTMGWVGSLTVLQLWIVLGDAKTVTPRLWFKHFFSRVFCLIVIPVGFYMAMFYIHFLCLVNPGEGDGFMSSEFQATLNSKSMQDVPADVSFGSRVSLRHWNTQGGYLHSHNHMYPTGSKQQQITLYPHKDENNVFVMENQTQPLGPYGEIEGPYAWDNSTVSFIEDGAVIRLYHEITHRRVHSHDERPPVTEADWQFEVSAYGYEGFPGDANDLFKVEIVKSMSDGAEAKKRVRTIQTKFRLVHVMTGCVLFSHKVKLPEWGFEQQEVTCARGGTLPNSVWYIESNYHPMMPVDAEKVNYRNPGFLGKFWELQKVMWTTNAGLVESHAWDSRPPSWPTLLRGINFWGKDNRQIYLLGNPLIWWSSTAAIGIYFVFKALAVIRWQRSCNDYRHVTFKRFDYEVGMSVLGWFFHYFPFYLMARQLFLHHYLPALYFAIMVLCQEFDFITSRIKSLGLASKPAIGRIMMAGFLLLSIAVFTLYSPLVYGNPWTQSACQKVKLLNGWDFDCNTFHTDLSQYITGVNSVANVVPTTPASVPQVASQQEQQQAPAVEVPHQQQEQEQPDQAAVTSAKLSGSVARVEYRDQHGNVLPEDVVASLRSEGKVKFETRYESRSKLEHAQEIPIVNGQLAPPHPDVEGQNPETGAGKPEDSVPPEKPASVAEEKTQSVESSGSPEAKPASEGLEATK
;
A
#
# COMPACT_ATOMS: atom_id res chain seq x y z
N MET A 1 -2.56 -53.54 68.47
CA MET A 1 -1.89 -54.77 68.95
C MET A 1 -1.77 -55.71 67.75
N GLY A 2 -0.63 -56.07 67.20
CA GLY A 2 0.76 -55.75 67.49
C GLY A 2 1.64 -56.84 66.86
N GLN A 3 2.73 -56.42 66.20
CA GLN A 3 3.97 -57.18 65.98
C GLN A 3 3.91 -58.35 64.96
N LYS A 4 4.96 -58.75 64.24
CA LYS A 4 6.36 -58.31 64.02
C LYS A 4 6.94 -59.20 62.89
N SER A 5 8.13 -58.77 62.41
CA SER A 5 9.26 -59.54 61.83
C SER A 5 9.08 -60.19 60.45
N LYS A 6 9.92 -59.86 59.46
CA LYS A 6 11.34 -60.27 59.31
C LYS A 6 11.45 -61.80 59.23
N ASP A 7 11.62 -62.33 58.02
CA ASP A 7 12.90 -62.61 57.35
C ASP A 7 13.58 -63.88 57.88
N THR A 8 13.92 -64.76 56.93
CA THR A 8 15.09 -65.67 56.85
C THR A 8 14.80 -67.17 56.68
N LEU A 9 15.43 -67.71 55.61
CA LEU A 9 16.05 -69.05 55.49
C LEU A 9 15.07 -70.23 55.46
N ALA A 10 15.23 -71.31 54.70
CA ALA A 10 16.36 -71.88 53.99
C ALA A 10 15.86 -73.12 53.21
N VAL A 11 16.57 -73.45 52.13
CA VAL A 11 17.02 -74.80 51.71
C VAL A 11 15.98 -75.92 51.44
N ARG A 12 16.16 -76.49 50.23
CA ARG A 12 15.47 -77.59 49.52
C ARG A 12 15.17 -78.88 50.31
N PRO A 13 14.29 -79.72 49.73
CA PRO A 13 14.63 -81.11 49.44
C PRO A 13 14.45 -81.47 47.95
N GLN A 14 15.22 -82.44 47.45
CA GLN A 14 15.26 -82.86 46.04
C GLN A 14 14.73 -84.30 45.83
N SER A 15 14.24 -84.54 44.61
CA SER A 15 14.04 -85.84 43.90
C SER A 15 12.66 -86.51 44.06
N ARG A 16 12.06 -87.22 43.09
CA ARG A 16 12.28 -87.51 41.65
C ARG A 16 10.99 -88.23 41.16
N GLY A 17 10.60 -88.12 39.89
CA GLY A 17 9.79 -89.17 39.23
C GLY A 17 8.47 -88.78 38.53
N ARG A 18 8.60 -88.40 37.26
CA ARG A 18 7.62 -88.18 36.17
C ARG A 18 6.33 -89.05 36.15
N ARG A 19 5.20 -88.40 35.84
CA ARG A 19 4.11 -88.96 35.01
C ARG A 19 3.59 -87.93 33.99
N SER A 20 3.38 -88.42 32.79
CA SER A 20 3.05 -87.71 31.55
C SER A 20 1.54 -87.51 31.33
N ARG A 21 1.16 -86.40 30.69
CA ARG A 21 0.00 -86.29 29.78
C ARG A 21 0.44 -85.57 28.49
N SER A 22 -0.22 -85.94 27.40
CA SER A 22 0.12 -85.84 25.98
C SER A 22 0.25 -84.43 25.38
N ARG A 23 1.06 -84.35 24.31
CA ARG A 23 1.34 -83.20 23.44
C ARG A 23 0.17 -82.84 22.51
N SER A 24 -0.09 -81.54 22.36
CA SER A 24 -0.54 -80.89 21.11
C SER A 24 0.17 -79.51 20.99
N PRO A 25 0.44 -79.01 19.77
CA PRO A 25 1.56 -78.08 19.51
C PRO A 25 1.24 -76.60 19.81
N ASN A 26 2.28 -75.84 20.14
CA ASN A 26 2.32 -74.39 20.38
C ASN A 26 1.46 -73.57 19.41
N PRO A 27 0.66 -72.59 19.88
CA PRO A 27 0.22 -71.51 19.02
C PRO A 27 1.44 -70.67 18.65
N LYS A 28 1.73 -70.63 17.35
CA LYS A 28 2.76 -69.77 16.74
C LYS A 28 2.59 -68.35 17.27
N SER A 29 3.71 -67.73 17.62
CA SER A 29 3.82 -66.30 17.85
C SER A 29 3.19 -65.57 16.66
N GLY A 30 2.00 -65.02 16.87
CA GLY A 30 1.40 -64.08 15.95
C GLY A 30 2.37 -62.90 15.82
N LYS A 31 3.10 -62.85 14.70
CA LYS A 31 3.69 -61.59 14.24
C LYS A 31 2.53 -60.59 14.24
N SER A 32 2.58 -59.62 15.15
CA SER A 32 1.71 -58.45 15.11
C SER A 32 1.69 -57.93 13.68
N THR A 33 0.58 -58.13 12.98
CA THR A 33 0.34 -57.58 11.66
C THR A 33 0.37 -56.08 11.86
N LYS A 34 1.47 -55.42 11.47
CA LYS A 34 1.55 -53.96 11.45
C LYS A 34 0.36 -53.48 10.61
N VAL A 35 -0.59 -52.82 11.27
CA VAL A 35 -1.74 -52.20 10.62
C VAL A 35 -1.19 -51.29 9.52
N ALA A 36 -1.68 -51.45 8.30
CA ALA A 36 -1.26 -50.63 7.18
C ALA A 36 -1.68 -49.17 7.47
N SER A 37 -0.72 -48.25 7.50
CA SER A 37 -0.92 -46.86 7.91
C SER A 37 -0.10 -45.93 7.01
N TYR A 38 -0.70 -44.82 6.59
CA TYR A 38 -0.03 -43.74 5.86
C TYR A 38 0.64 -42.70 6.80
N ALA A 39 0.87 -43.06 8.07
CA ALA A 39 1.59 -42.20 9.01
C ALA A 39 3.05 -41.96 8.56
N SER A 40 3.52 -40.72 8.70
CA SER A 40 4.89 -40.34 8.35
C SER A 40 5.92 -41.00 9.29
N ASP A 41 7.09 -41.37 8.76
CA ASP A 41 8.15 -42.00 9.56
C ASP A 41 8.75 -41.03 10.58
N GLY A 42 8.95 -41.48 11.82
CA GLY A 42 9.65 -40.70 12.85
C GLY A 42 8.84 -39.58 13.49
N VAL A 43 7.54 -39.49 13.18
CA VAL A 43 6.62 -38.53 13.78
C VAL A 43 6.36 -38.89 15.23
N ARG A 44 6.23 -37.86 16.07
CA ARG A 44 5.77 -37.97 17.46
C ARG A 44 4.60 -37.03 17.62
N ASP A 45 3.68 -37.40 18.50
CA ASP A 45 2.58 -36.52 18.87
C ASP A 45 3.12 -35.37 19.73
N ASN A 46 3.37 -34.23 19.08
CA ASN A 46 3.80 -33.00 19.74
C ASN A 46 2.61 -32.05 19.97
N ASP A 47 1.46 -32.57 20.42
CA ASP A 47 0.30 -31.75 20.72
C ASP A 47 0.63 -30.71 21.81
N ILE A 48 0.45 -29.44 21.45
CA ILE A 48 0.77 -28.31 22.33
C ILE A 48 -0.20 -28.21 23.52
N PHE A 49 -1.33 -28.92 23.50
CA PHE A 49 -2.24 -29.02 24.64
C PHE A 49 -1.77 -30.02 25.72
N ASN A 50 -0.81 -30.88 25.38
CA ASN A 50 -0.29 -31.92 26.27
C ASN A 50 1.18 -31.68 26.64
N LEU A 51 1.63 -30.42 26.67
CA LEU A 51 2.99 -30.08 27.05
C LEU A 51 3.24 -30.32 28.55
N PRO A 52 4.47 -30.67 28.96
CA PRO A 52 4.80 -30.79 30.37
C PRO A 52 4.65 -29.43 31.07
N ALA A 53 4.28 -29.44 32.35
CA ALA A 53 4.08 -28.21 33.14
C ALA A 53 5.31 -27.28 33.16
N SER A 54 6.52 -27.82 33.00
CA SER A 54 7.76 -27.03 32.85
C SER A 54 7.75 -26.15 31.60
N ASP A 55 7.20 -26.64 30.49
CA ASP A 55 7.16 -25.90 29.22
C ASP A 55 6.15 -24.77 29.30
N TYR A 56 4.99 -24.99 29.95
CA TYR A 56 4.04 -23.90 30.20
C TYR A 56 4.59 -22.82 31.14
N LYS A 57 5.32 -23.21 32.19
CA LYS A 57 6.00 -22.24 33.07
C LYS A 57 7.02 -21.39 32.30
N LEU A 58 7.80 -22.01 31.41
CA LEU A 58 8.75 -21.31 30.57
C LEU A 58 8.08 -20.43 29.52
N LEU A 59 6.98 -20.89 28.92
CA LEU A 59 6.16 -20.07 28.02
C LEU A 59 5.70 -18.79 28.72
N VAL A 60 5.09 -18.91 29.91
CA VAL A 60 4.65 -17.75 30.71
C VAL A 60 5.83 -16.82 31.02
N LEU A 61 6.97 -17.37 31.46
CA LEU A 61 8.17 -16.58 31.74
C LEU A 61 8.64 -15.78 30.52
N VAL A 62 8.74 -16.44 29.36
CA VAL A 62 9.16 -15.81 28.11
C VAL A 62 8.15 -14.76 27.66
N THR A 63 6.85 -15.01 27.80
CA THR A 63 5.80 -14.01 27.52
C THR A 63 5.90 -12.80 28.43
N LEU A 64 6.20 -12.98 29.72
CA LEU A 64 6.41 -11.87 30.66
C LEU A 64 7.66 -11.04 30.32
N ILE A 65 8.76 -11.70 29.91
CA ILE A 65 9.96 -11.01 29.44
C ILE A 65 9.65 -10.24 28.15
N ALA A 66 8.92 -10.87 27.21
CA ALA A 66 8.48 -10.21 25.99
C ALA A 66 7.62 -8.97 26.27
N ALA A 67 6.68 -9.07 27.23
CA ALA A 67 5.88 -7.94 27.68
C ALA A 67 6.75 -6.83 28.26
N ALA A 68 7.72 -7.16 29.11
CA ALA A 68 8.64 -6.19 29.69
C ALA A 68 9.46 -5.46 28.62
N VAL A 69 9.94 -6.17 27.58
CA VAL A 69 10.71 -5.58 26.48
C VAL A 69 9.81 -4.76 25.57
N ARG A 70 8.72 -5.32 25.02
CA ARG A 70 7.87 -4.63 24.04
C ARG A 70 7.08 -3.46 24.65
N LEU A 71 6.65 -3.56 25.91
CA LEU A 71 5.88 -2.49 26.56
C LEU A 71 6.76 -1.44 27.24
N PHE A 72 8.09 -1.63 27.25
CA PHE A 72 9.01 -0.67 27.85
C PHE A 72 8.82 0.72 27.22
N ARG A 73 8.47 1.69 28.08
CA ARG A 73 8.22 3.09 27.73
C ARG A 73 7.32 3.25 26.50
N ILE A 74 6.24 2.49 26.39
CA ILE A 74 5.34 2.55 25.22
C ILE A 74 4.74 3.96 24.97
N TYR A 75 4.63 4.77 26.02
CA TYR A 75 4.24 6.19 25.93
C TYR A 75 5.30 7.07 25.25
N GLN A 76 6.51 6.58 25.03
CA GLN A 76 7.58 7.31 24.37
C GLN A 76 7.78 6.77 22.94
N PRO A 77 7.81 7.64 21.91
CA PRO A 77 7.76 9.11 21.94
C PRO A 77 6.33 9.65 22.05
N THR A 78 6.13 10.86 22.58
CA THR A 78 4.79 11.48 22.74
C THR A 78 4.26 12.11 21.45
N SER A 79 4.92 11.85 20.31
CA SER A 79 4.56 12.42 19.02
C SER A 79 4.42 11.36 17.93
N VAL A 80 3.81 11.76 16.82
CA VAL A 80 3.56 10.94 15.64
C VAL A 80 4.88 10.46 15.03
N VAL A 81 4.94 9.17 14.69
CA VAL A 81 6.09 8.50 14.08
C VAL A 81 5.77 8.13 12.62
N PHE A 82 6.80 7.82 11.82
CA PHE A 82 6.65 7.26 10.47
C PHE A 82 5.56 6.20 10.40
N ASP A 83 4.73 6.29 9.35
CA ASP A 83 3.52 5.49 9.09
C ASP A 83 2.39 5.56 10.15
N GLU A 84 2.62 6.06 11.37
CA GLU A 84 1.51 6.44 12.28
C GLU A 84 0.67 7.57 11.67
N VAL A 85 1.29 8.41 10.83
CA VAL A 85 0.60 9.43 10.03
C VAL A 85 -0.57 8.85 9.22
N HIS A 86 -0.34 7.66 8.63
CA HIS A 86 -1.33 6.97 7.79
C HIS A 86 -2.35 6.22 8.66
N PHE A 87 -1.89 5.33 9.54
CA PHE A 87 -2.78 4.43 10.29
C PHE A 87 -3.55 5.12 11.42
N GLY A 88 -2.96 6.14 12.03
CA GLY A 88 -3.67 7.06 12.92
C GLY A 88 -4.73 7.86 12.16
N GLY A 89 -4.37 8.41 10.99
CA GLY A 89 -5.32 9.10 10.11
C GLY A 89 -6.50 8.23 9.70
N PHE A 90 -6.26 6.96 9.33
CA PHE A 90 -7.33 6.01 9.03
C PHE A 90 -8.21 5.71 10.23
N THR A 91 -7.64 5.66 11.44
CA THR A 91 -8.41 5.49 12.68
C THR A 91 -9.38 6.65 12.89
N SER A 92 -8.92 7.89 12.70
CA SER A 92 -9.81 9.08 12.72
C SER A 92 -10.92 8.98 11.66
N LYS A 93 -10.60 8.51 10.45
CA LYS A 93 -11.56 8.35 9.35
C LYS A 93 -12.63 7.30 9.66
N TYR A 94 -12.27 6.17 10.27
CA TYR A 94 -13.26 5.17 10.72
C TYR A 94 -14.17 5.69 11.81
N ILE A 95 -13.63 6.40 12.82
CA ILE A 95 -14.44 6.95 13.92
C ILE A 95 -15.45 7.98 13.40
N LYS A 96 -15.02 8.83 12.45
CA LYS A 96 -15.88 9.80 11.76
C LYS A 96 -16.80 9.17 10.71
N GLY A 97 -16.66 7.88 10.45
CA GLY A 97 -17.35 7.14 9.39
C GLY A 97 -17.09 7.68 7.98
N LYS A 98 -15.98 8.39 7.75
CA LYS A 98 -15.62 9.00 6.46
C LYS A 98 -14.90 7.99 5.57
N PHE A 99 -15.45 7.74 4.40
CA PHE A 99 -14.87 6.83 3.43
C PHE A 99 -13.48 7.28 3.00
N PHE A 100 -12.59 6.30 2.85
CA PHE A 100 -11.23 6.49 2.37
C PHE A 100 -10.78 5.28 1.57
N MET A 101 -9.85 5.51 0.66
CA MET A 101 -9.22 4.45 -0.12
C MET A 101 -7.81 4.21 0.39
N ASP A 102 -7.45 2.94 0.58
CA ASP A 102 -6.12 2.50 0.97
C ASP A 102 -5.79 1.18 0.24
N VAL A 103 -4.51 0.95 -0.03
CA VAL A 103 -4.02 -0.25 -0.73
C VAL A 103 -4.07 -1.51 0.14
N HIS A 104 -4.24 -1.38 1.45
CA HIS A 104 -4.26 -2.51 2.37
C HIS A 104 -5.68 -2.92 2.76
N PRO A 105 -5.95 -4.22 2.91
CA PRO A 105 -7.17 -4.74 3.52
C PRO A 105 -7.44 -4.17 4.93
N PRO A 106 -8.69 -4.23 5.42
CA PRO A 106 -9.12 -3.35 6.52
C PRO A 106 -8.83 -3.88 7.94
N LEU A 107 -8.56 -5.17 8.15
CA LEU A 107 -8.57 -5.77 9.50
C LEU A 107 -7.63 -5.08 10.49
N ALA A 108 -6.37 -4.84 10.13
CA ALA A 108 -5.43 -4.20 11.07
C ALA A 108 -5.88 -2.78 11.44
N LYS A 109 -6.39 -2.02 10.46
CA LYS A 109 -6.89 -0.67 10.69
C LYS A 109 -8.15 -0.68 11.56
N LEU A 110 -9.06 -1.64 11.33
CA LEU A 110 -10.25 -1.84 12.17
C LEU A 110 -9.88 -2.22 13.61
N LEU A 111 -8.86 -3.06 13.82
CA LEU A 111 -8.39 -3.41 15.17
C LEU A 111 -7.77 -2.21 15.88
N ILE A 112 -6.91 -1.44 15.20
CA ILE A 112 -6.33 -0.20 15.77
C ILE A 112 -7.44 0.80 16.09
N THR A 113 -8.42 0.94 15.20
CA THR A 113 -9.60 1.78 15.42
C THR A 113 -10.37 1.33 16.65
N LEU A 114 -10.60 0.03 16.82
CA LEU A 114 -11.26 -0.53 17.99
C LEU A 114 -10.50 -0.19 19.27
N ALA A 115 -9.17 -0.28 19.27
CA ALA A 115 -8.34 0.10 20.42
C ALA A 115 -8.45 1.60 20.74
N GLY A 116 -8.42 2.46 19.71
CA GLY A 116 -8.61 3.90 19.87
C GLY A 116 -10.01 4.28 20.38
N TRP A 117 -11.04 3.67 19.81
CA TRP A 117 -12.44 3.90 20.19
C TRP A 117 -12.73 3.44 21.63
N LEU A 118 -12.26 2.25 22.03
CA LEU A 118 -12.37 1.78 23.42
C LEU A 118 -11.63 2.67 24.43
N ALA A 119 -10.60 3.37 23.99
CA ALA A 119 -9.83 4.31 24.80
C ALA A 119 -10.38 5.74 24.77
N GLY A 120 -11.51 5.98 24.10
CA GLY A 120 -12.18 7.28 24.06
C GLY A 120 -11.64 8.25 23.02
N PHE A 121 -10.99 7.79 21.94
CA PHE A 121 -10.58 8.67 20.84
C PHE A 121 -11.80 9.17 20.05
N ASP A 122 -11.86 10.47 19.80
CA ASP A 122 -12.96 11.16 19.10
C ASP A 122 -12.73 11.34 17.59
N GLY A 123 -11.50 11.12 17.12
CA GLY A 123 -11.12 11.28 15.70
C GLY A 123 -10.81 12.72 15.29
N GLU A 124 -10.73 13.68 16.21
CA GLU A 124 -10.45 15.10 15.86
C GLU A 124 -8.97 15.39 15.59
N PHE A 125 -8.06 14.57 16.12
CA PHE A 125 -6.63 14.76 15.87
C PHE A 125 -6.24 14.45 14.42
N ASP A 126 -5.48 15.38 13.83
CA ASP A 126 -4.93 15.27 12.48
C ASP A 126 -3.48 14.77 12.52
N PHE A 127 -3.28 13.58 11.94
CA PHE A 127 -2.02 12.83 11.92
C PHE A 127 -1.07 13.23 10.78
N LYS A 128 -1.24 14.37 10.11
CA LYS A 128 -0.43 14.77 8.93
C LYS A 128 1.08 14.75 9.11
N ASP A 129 1.59 15.22 10.25
CA ASP A 129 3.02 15.52 10.40
C ASP A 129 3.72 14.60 11.41
N ILE A 130 4.87 14.05 11.01
CA ILE A 130 5.78 13.35 11.92
C ILE A 130 6.32 14.35 12.95
N GLY A 131 6.32 13.97 14.23
CA GLY A 131 6.81 14.82 15.33
C GLY A 131 5.75 15.73 15.96
N LYS A 132 4.52 15.74 15.44
CA LYS A 132 3.36 16.40 16.05
C LYS A 132 2.99 15.75 17.37
N ASP A 133 2.76 16.54 18.42
CA ASP A 133 2.59 16.03 19.78
C ASP A 133 1.16 15.56 20.06
N TYR A 134 1.04 14.48 20.83
CA TYR A 134 -0.23 13.87 21.22
C TYR A 134 -0.78 14.38 22.55
N LEU A 135 0.04 15.03 23.40
CA LEU A 135 -0.35 15.33 24.77
C LEU A 135 -1.36 16.47 24.85
N GLU A 136 -1.07 17.59 24.20
CA GLU A 136 -1.95 18.77 24.21
C GLU A 136 -3.37 18.44 23.67
N PRO A 137 -3.54 17.68 22.58
CA PRO A 137 -4.87 17.31 22.08
C PRO A 137 -5.51 16.11 22.81
N GLY A 138 -4.84 15.50 23.80
CA GLY A 138 -5.42 14.40 24.59
C GLY A 138 -5.62 13.08 23.84
N VAL A 139 -4.83 12.79 22.81
CA VAL A 139 -4.99 11.57 22.00
C VAL A 139 -4.63 10.33 22.81
N PRO A 140 -5.44 9.25 22.85
CA PRO A 140 -5.09 8.02 23.55
C PRO A 140 -4.13 7.13 22.72
N TYR A 141 -3.04 7.71 22.22
CA TYR A 141 -2.04 7.02 21.38
C TYR A 141 -1.40 5.83 22.08
N VAL A 142 -1.26 5.89 23.42
CA VAL A 142 -0.72 4.78 24.22
C VAL A 142 -1.60 3.54 24.07
N ALA A 143 -2.92 3.69 24.19
CA ALA A 143 -3.86 2.58 24.03
C ALA A 143 -3.84 2.02 22.59
N MET A 144 -3.72 2.90 21.59
CA MET A 144 -3.56 2.49 20.20
C MET A 144 -2.26 1.70 19.98
N ARG A 145 -1.15 2.12 20.57
CA ARG A 145 0.15 1.40 20.53
C ARG A 145 0.13 0.09 21.31
N MET A 146 -0.66 -0.01 22.38
CA MET A 146 -0.78 -1.23 23.18
C MET A 146 -1.25 -2.42 22.36
N LEU A 147 -2.15 -2.23 21.39
CA LEU A 147 -2.65 -3.34 20.57
C LEU A 147 -1.53 -3.98 19.72
N PRO A 148 -0.83 -3.25 18.82
CA PRO A 148 0.35 -3.77 18.13
C PRO A 148 1.38 -4.36 19.08
N ALA A 149 1.59 -3.77 20.26
CA ALA A 149 2.59 -4.24 21.21
C ALA A 149 2.20 -5.58 21.84
N ILE A 150 0.94 -5.75 22.24
CA ILE A 150 0.40 -7.01 22.77
C ILE A 150 0.46 -8.10 21.69
N LEU A 151 0.09 -7.79 20.44
CA LEU A 151 0.22 -8.75 19.33
C LEU A 151 1.69 -9.12 19.08
N GLY A 152 2.61 -8.18 19.23
CA GLY A 152 4.06 -8.42 19.21
C GLY A 152 4.52 -9.35 20.35
N VAL A 153 4.00 -9.19 21.56
CA VAL A 153 4.24 -10.09 22.71
C VAL A 153 3.71 -11.48 22.43
N LEU A 154 2.49 -11.60 21.90
CA LEU A 154 1.90 -12.90 21.58
C LEU A 154 2.64 -13.60 20.44
N THR A 155 3.21 -12.86 19.48
CA THR A 155 4.07 -13.41 18.41
C THR A 155 5.26 -14.19 18.97
N VAL A 156 5.84 -13.75 20.08
CA VAL A 156 6.91 -14.47 20.79
C VAL A 156 6.39 -15.81 21.34
N SER A 157 5.22 -15.81 21.99
CA SER A 157 4.57 -17.02 22.49
C SER A 157 4.28 -18.00 21.35
N LEU A 158 3.83 -17.50 20.20
CA LEU A 158 3.59 -18.31 19.01
C LEU A 158 4.87 -18.93 18.46
N MET A 159 6.02 -18.23 18.48
CA MET A 159 7.31 -18.81 18.09
C MET A 159 7.69 -19.99 18.99
N PHE A 160 7.57 -19.82 20.32
CA PHE A 160 7.84 -20.90 21.28
C PHE A 160 6.96 -22.13 20.99
N LEU A 161 5.65 -21.92 20.88
CA LEU A 161 4.68 -22.99 20.64
C LEU A 161 4.88 -23.65 19.27
N THR A 162 5.24 -22.88 18.24
CA THR A 162 5.47 -23.43 16.88
C THR A 162 6.68 -24.34 16.89
N LEU A 163 7.79 -23.92 17.49
CA LEU A 163 8.98 -24.78 17.63
C LEU A 163 8.68 -26.05 18.44
N LYS A 164 7.85 -25.95 19.49
CA LYS A 164 7.37 -27.12 20.24
C LYS A 164 6.51 -28.04 19.38
N ALA A 165 5.59 -27.50 18.58
CA ALA A 165 4.73 -28.26 17.67
C ALA A 165 5.54 -28.97 16.57
N THR A 166 6.62 -28.35 16.07
CA THR A 166 7.56 -28.99 15.12
C THR A 166 8.42 -30.07 15.78
N GLY A 167 8.35 -30.24 17.11
CA GLY A 167 9.08 -31.26 17.86
C GLY A 167 10.47 -30.84 18.32
N CYS A 168 10.81 -29.55 18.30
CA CYS A 168 12.06 -29.06 18.86
C CYS A 168 12.08 -29.18 20.39
N ARG A 169 13.29 -29.27 20.96
CA ARG A 169 13.47 -29.29 22.42
C ARG A 169 13.08 -27.95 23.04
N THR A 170 12.74 -27.98 24.32
CA THR A 170 12.35 -26.78 25.08
C THR A 170 13.43 -25.70 25.07
N SER A 171 14.73 -26.07 25.15
CA SER A 171 15.83 -25.10 25.06
C SER A 171 15.85 -24.35 23.72
N THR A 172 15.57 -25.05 22.62
CA THR A 172 15.47 -24.47 21.29
C THR A 172 14.26 -23.54 21.18
N ALA A 173 13.12 -23.95 21.75
CA ALA A 173 11.92 -23.11 21.78
C ALA A 173 12.13 -21.82 22.59
N VAL A 174 12.82 -21.89 23.75
CA VAL A 174 13.22 -20.71 24.53
C VAL A 174 14.19 -19.84 23.72
N MET A 175 15.16 -20.43 23.02
CA MET A 175 16.08 -19.69 22.16
C MET A 175 15.32 -18.93 21.07
N GLY A 176 14.46 -19.60 20.29
CA GLY A 176 13.72 -18.96 19.21
C GLY A 176 12.80 -17.84 19.69
N ALA A 177 12.11 -18.05 20.80
CA ALA A 177 11.33 -16.99 21.42
C ALA A 177 12.21 -15.83 21.92
N GLY A 178 13.36 -16.13 22.52
CA GLY A 178 14.36 -15.14 22.91
C GLY A 178 14.92 -14.34 21.73
N LEU A 179 15.21 -14.97 20.60
CA LEU A 179 15.65 -14.27 19.38
C LEU A 179 14.58 -13.29 18.89
N VAL A 180 13.31 -13.69 18.87
CA VAL A 180 12.20 -12.80 18.51
C VAL A 180 12.02 -11.65 19.53
N ILE A 181 12.26 -11.89 20.83
CA ILE A 181 12.22 -10.83 21.86
C ILE A 181 13.31 -9.79 21.60
N PHE A 182 14.55 -10.23 21.43
CA PHE A 182 15.74 -9.39 21.35
C PHE A 182 16.11 -9.01 19.91
N ASP A 183 15.09 -8.96 19.07
CA ASP A 183 15.14 -8.49 17.69
C ASP A 183 14.72 -7.02 17.65
N ASN A 184 15.63 -6.14 17.23
CA ASN A 184 15.39 -4.69 17.27
C ASN A 184 14.27 -4.27 16.31
N ALA A 185 14.22 -4.80 15.08
CA ALA A 185 13.22 -4.39 14.10
C ALA A 185 11.81 -4.88 14.45
N LEU A 186 11.66 -6.15 14.86
CA LEU A 186 10.37 -6.69 15.33
C LEU A 186 9.89 -5.96 16.58
N THR A 187 10.81 -5.52 17.45
CA THR A 187 10.46 -4.70 18.62
C THR A 187 9.98 -3.32 18.21
N THR A 188 10.74 -2.57 17.40
CA THR A 188 10.37 -1.23 16.93
C THR A 188 9.01 -1.23 16.27
N GLN A 189 8.76 -2.19 15.37
CA GLN A 189 7.52 -2.31 14.60
C GLN A 189 6.30 -2.65 15.46
N SER A 190 6.48 -3.46 16.50
CA SER A 190 5.39 -3.81 17.41
C SER A 190 4.98 -2.68 18.35
N ARG A 191 5.83 -1.67 18.58
CA ARG A 191 5.57 -0.65 19.60
C ARG A 191 4.74 0.54 19.11
N LEU A 192 4.62 0.72 17.81
CA LEU A 192 4.04 1.89 17.17
C LEU A 192 2.67 1.54 16.56
N ILE A 193 1.91 2.56 16.16
CA ILE A 193 0.60 2.38 15.52
C ILE A 193 0.80 1.93 14.05
N LEU A 194 1.24 0.69 13.87
CA LEU A 194 1.63 0.12 12.58
C LEU A 194 0.89 -1.19 12.28
N LEU A 195 0.63 -1.46 11.00
CA LEU A 195 -0.06 -2.69 10.57
C LEU A 195 0.84 -3.93 10.51
N ASP A 196 2.15 -3.76 10.53
CA ASP A 196 3.08 -4.89 10.35
C ASP A 196 3.10 -5.80 11.59
N SER A 197 2.83 -5.28 12.78
CA SER A 197 2.74 -6.12 13.98
C SER A 197 1.54 -7.08 13.94
N PRO A 198 0.29 -6.62 13.67
CA PRO A 198 -0.81 -7.53 13.34
C PRO A 198 -0.48 -8.52 12.22
N LEU A 199 0.20 -8.08 11.15
CA LEU A 199 0.57 -8.94 10.02
C LEU A 199 1.49 -10.09 10.45
N VAL A 200 2.57 -9.78 11.17
CA VAL A 200 3.52 -10.79 11.65
C VAL A 200 2.84 -11.70 12.67
N PHE A 201 1.98 -11.16 13.54
CA PHE A 201 1.19 -11.96 14.48
C PHE A 201 0.30 -12.98 13.79
N PHE A 202 -0.53 -12.57 12.82
CA PHE A 202 -1.42 -13.51 12.12
C PHE A 202 -0.64 -14.49 11.22
N THR A 203 0.50 -14.07 10.68
CA THR A 203 1.44 -14.97 9.98
C THR A 203 1.98 -16.04 10.93
N ALA A 204 2.44 -15.64 12.12
CA ALA A 204 2.91 -16.56 13.17
C ALA A 204 1.79 -17.48 13.69
N LEU A 205 0.56 -16.98 13.82
CA LEU A 205 -0.59 -17.76 14.24
C LEU A 205 -0.96 -18.80 13.19
N THR A 206 -0.92 -18.41 11.92
CA THR A 206 -1.09 -19.33 10.79
C THR A 206 0.00 -20.40 10.80
N ALA A 207 1.27 -20.01 11.01
CA ALA A 207 2.37 -20.96 11.09
C ALA A 207 2.19 -21.96 12.24
N LEU A 208 1.78 -21.51 13.42
CA LEU A 208 1.47 -22.38 14.56
C LEU A 208 0.33 -23.35 14.24
N THR A 209 -0.84 -22.81 13.84
CA THR A 209 -2.04 -23.62 13.61
C THR A 209 -1.81 -24.65 12.50
N PHE A 210 -1.12 -24.26 11.42
CA PHE A 210 -0.79 -25.17 10.33
C PHE A 210 0.25 -26.22 10.73
N THR A 211 1.21 -25.87 11.58
CA THR A 211 2.18 -26.83 12.13
C THR A 211 1.48 -27.84 13.06
N CYS A 212 0.58 -27.39 13.93
CA CYS A 212 -0.26 -28.25 14.75
C CYS A 212 -1.16 -29.17 13.91
N PHE A 213 -1.76 -28.64 12.85
CA PHE A 213 -2.51 -29.43 11.87
C PHE A 213 -1.62 -30.48 11.20
N THR A 214 -0.43 -30.09 10.75
CA THR A 214 0.54 -31.00 10.10
C THR A 214 0.95 -32.12 11.04
N ASN A 215 1.24 -31.80 12.31
CA ASN A 215 1.52 -32.81 13.33
C ASN A 215 0.37 -33.85 13.45
N GLN A 216 -0.88 -33.40 13.55
CA GLN A 216 -2.04 -34.31 13.59
C GLN A 216 -2.23 -35.10 12.28
N GLN A 217 -1.98 -34.49 11.13
CA GLN A 217 -2.06 -35.14 9.82
C GLN A 217 -0.98 -36.22 9.65
N GLU A 218 0.24 -35.95 10.10
CA GLU A 218 1.39 -36.85 9.96
C GLU A 218 1.27 -38.12 10.83
N LEU A 219 0.47 -38.09 11.90
CA LEU A 219 0.11 -39.27 12.70
C LEU A 219 -0.79 -40.26 11.91
N GLY A 220 -1.32 -39.85 10.75
CA GLY A 220 -2.05 -40.72 9.85
C GLY A 220 -3.45 -41.09 10.36
N PRO A 221 -3.95 -42.33 10.10
CA PRO A 221 -5.30 -42.76 10.46
C PRO A 221 -5.64 -42.65 11.95
N SER A 222 -4.64 -42.65 12.84
CA SER A 222 -4.89 -42.57 14.29
C SER A 222 -5.39 -41.20 14.73
N SER A 223 -5.16 -40.14 13.94
CA SER A 223 -5.51 -38.76 14.30
C SER A 223 -6.31 -38.03 13.21
N ALA A 224 -6.22 -38.45 11.96
CA ALA A 224 -6.96 -37.84 10.85
C ALA A 224 -8.48 -37.79 11.10
N PHE A 225 -9.09 -36.65 10.77
CA PHE A 225 -10.53 -36.38 10.91
C PHE A 225 -11.11 -36.45 12.33
N LYS A 226 -10.27 -36.49 13.37
CA LYS A 226 -10.72 -36.30 14.77
C LYS A 226 -10.97 -34.82 15.09
N GLY A 227 -11.54 -34.54 16.25
CA GLY A 227 -11.81 -33.18 16.73
C GLY A 227 -10.60 -32.24 16.63
N PRO A 228 -9.42 -32.60 17.18
CA PRO A 228 -8.22 -31.77 17.07
C PRO A 228 -7.76 -31.52 15.64
N TRP A 229 -7.90 -32.51 14.74
CA TRP A 229 -7.55 -32.37 13.33
C TRP A 229 -8.41 -31.31 12.63
N TRP A 230 -9.74 -31.35 12.85
CA TRP A 230 -10.67 -30.35 12.33
C TRP A 230 -10.46 -28.98 12.95
N PHE A 231 -10.24 -28.93 14.26
CA PHE A 231 -9.98 -27.68 14.98
C PHE A 231 -8.75 -26.96 14.40
N TRP A 232 -7.62 -27.65 14.29
CA TRP A 232 -6.39 -27.02 13.78
C TRP A 232 -6.53 -26.64 12.30
N LEU A 233 -7.17 -27.47 11.48
CA LEU A 233 -7.40 -27.15 10.06
C LEU A 233 -8.31 -25.91 9.88
N ALA A 234 -9.41 -25.82 10.63
CA ALA A 234 -10.30 -24.66 10.60
C ALA A 234 -9.63 -23.40 11.19
N ALA A 235 -8.85 -23.56 12.27
CA ALA A 235 -8.07 -22.47 12.86
C ALA A 235 -7.02 -21.93 11.89
N THR A 236 -6.37 -22.78 11.09
CA THR A 236 -5.51 -22.35 9.98
C THR A 236 -6.30 -21.55 8.95
N GLY A 237 -7.51 -22.00 8.58
CA GLY A 237 -8.41 -21.26 7.69
C GLY A 237 -8.73 -19.84 8.16
N VAL A 238 -9.17 -19.70 9.41
CA VAL A 238 -9.47 -18.39 10.01
C VAL A 238 -8.22 -17.52 10.09
N SER A 239 -7.07 -18.10 10.49
CA SER A 239 -5.81 -17.36 10.61
C SER A 239 -5.27 -16.89 9.24
N LEU A 240 -5.44 -17.69 8.18
CA LEU A 240 -5.13 -17.30 6.80
C LEU A 240 -6.02 -16.15 6.34
N GLY A 241 -7.33 -16.24 6.58
CA GLY A 241 -8.27 -15.17 6.28
C GLY A 241 -7.94 -13.87 7.01
N ALA A 242 -7.54 -13.96 8.28
CA ALA A 242 -7.09 -12.82 9.06
C ALA A 242 -5.77 -12.23 8.51
N THR A 243 -4.80 -13.07 8.17
CA THR A 243 -3.51 -12.61 7.58
C THR A 243 -3.73 -11.85 6.28
N LEU A 244 -4.56 -12.40 5.37
CA LEU A 244 -4.93 -11.74 4.11
C LEU A 244 -5.69 -10.43 4.35
N SER A 245 -6.56 -10.40 5.36
CA SER A 245 -7.35 -9.22 5.71
C SER A 245 -6.53 -8.09 6.37
N VAL A 246 -5.27 -8.34 6.74
CA VAL A 246 -4.34 -7.28 7.19
C VAL A 246 -3.60 -6.65 6.02
N LYS A 247 -2.94 -7.46 5.20
CA LYS A 247 -2.12 -7.00 4.06
C LYS A 247 -2.12 -8.10 2.99
N TRP A 248 -2.06 -7.74 1.71
CA TRP A 248 -1.97 -8.71 0.63
C TRP A 248 -0.69 -9.54 0.62
N VAL A 249 0.32 -9.18 1.43
CA VAL A 249 1.45 -10.07 1.76
C VAL A 249 0.96 -11.40 2.35
N GLY A 250 -0.23 -11.45 2.96
CA GLY A 250 -0.87 -12.70 3.38
C GLY A 250 -1.19 -13.68 2.23
N LEU A 251 -1.21 -13.24 0.97
CA LEU A 251 -1.23 -14.13 -0.20
C LEU A 251 0.00 -15.04 -0.23
N PHE A 252 1.14 -14.59 0.29
CA PHE A 252 2.35 -15.40 0.38
C PHE A 252 2.20 -16.50 1.44
N THR A 253 1.56 -16.20 2.57
CA THR A 253 1.20 -17.20 3.59
C THR A 253 0.25 -18.25 3.01
N MET A 254 -0.74 -17.83 2.21
CA MET A 254 -1.62 -18.75 1.49
C MET A 254 -0.86 -19.59 0.45
N GLY A 255 0.08 -18.99 -0.29
CA GLY A 255 0.95 -19.72 -1.23
C GLY A 255 1.80 -20.78 -0.53
N TRP A 256 2.38 -20.45 0.63
CA TRP A 256 3.14 -21.37 1.48
C TRP A 256 2.28 -22.53 1.99
N VAL A 257 1.17 -22.25 2.67
CA VAL A 257 0.25 -23.28 3.19
C VAL A 257 -0.34 -24.10 2.05
N GLY A 258 -0.73 -23.47 0.95
CA GLY A 258 -1.27 -24.11 -0.25
C GLY A 258 -0.29 -25.09 -0.86
N SER A 259 0.97 -24.68 -1.05
CA SER A 259 2.03 -25.55 -1.60
C SER A 259 2.28 -26.77 -0.71
N LEU A 260 2.35 -26.58 0.61
CA LEU A 260 2.50 -27.68 1.56
C LEU A 260 1.26 -28.58 1.61
N THR A 261 0.07 -28.02 1.46
CA THR A 261 -1.18 -28.76 1.38
C THR A 261 -1.23 -29.64 0.12
N VAL A 262 -0.79 -29.11 -1.03
CA VAL A 262 -0.66 -29.88 -2.28
C VAL A 262 0.36 -31.00 -2.09
N LEU A 263 1.51 -30.74 -1.47
CA LEU A 263 2.50 -31.77 -1.15
C LEU A 263 1.92 -32.86 -0.23
N GLN A 264 1.17 -32.50 0.81
CA GLN A 264 0.51 -33.47 1.69
C GLN A 264 -0.52 -34.32 0.94
N LEU A 265 -1.34 -33.71 0.08
CA LEU A 265 -2.31 -34.43 -0.75
C LEU A 265 -1.63 -35.36 -1.75
N TRP A 266 -0.49 -34.94 -2.30
CA TRP A 266 0.34 -35.76 -3.19
C TRP A 266 0.90 -36.98 -2.47
N ILE A 267 1.41 -36.82 -1.24
CA ILE A 267 1.90 -37.93 -0.42
C ILE A 267 0.77 -38.91 -0.08
N VAL A 268 -0.41 -38.40 0.30
CA VAL A 268 -1.59 -39.22 0.60
C VAL A 268 -2.09 -39.96 -0.66
N LEU A 269 -2.03 -39.33 -1.83
CA LEU A 269 -2.35 -39.97 -3.11
C LEU A 269 -1.36 -41.10 -3.46
N GLY A 270 -0.08 -40.92 -3.11
CA GLY A 270 0.97 -41.90 -3.36
C GLY A 270 0.82 -43.22 -2.60
N ASP A 271 0.04 -43.26 -1.51
CA ASP A 271 -0.24 -44.50 -0.78
C ASP A 271 -1.46 -45.25 -1.35
N ALA A 272 -1.23 -45.93 -2.47
CA ALA A 272 -2.22 -46.76 -3.15
C ALA A 272 -2.66 -47.99 -2.35
N LYS A 273 -1.99 -48.33 -1.24
CA LYS A 273 -2.29 -49.54 -0.44
C LYS A 273 -3.26 -49.25 0.70
N THR A 274 -3.15 -48.08 1.32
CA THR A 274 -3.94 -47.76 2.53
C THR A 274 -5.01 -46.69 2.28
N VAL A 275 -4.84 -45.83 1.27
CA VAL A 275 -5.74 -44.71 1.01
C VAL A 275 -6.73 -45.07 -0.11
N THR A 276 -8.02 -45.11 0.23
CA THR A 276 -9.09 -45.29 -0.77
C THR A 276 -9.42 -43.96 -1.47
N PRO A 277 -9.96 -43.97 -2.71
CA PRO A 277 -10.38 -42.73 -3.39
C PRO A 277 -11.36 -41.89 -2.56
N ARG A 278 -12.30 -42.53 -1.85
CA ARG A 278 -13.23 -41.85 -0.95
C ARG A 278 -12.51 -41.11 0.19
N LEU A 279 -11.50 -41.74 0.78
CA LEU A 279 -10.70 -41.13 1.85
C LEU A 279 -9.88 -39.95 1.32
N TRP A 280 -9.32 -40.08 0.11
CA TRP A 280 -8.59 -38.99 -0.54
C TRP A 280 -9.51 -37.80 -0.82
N PHE A 281 -10.70 -38.01 -1.41
CA PHE A 281 -11.67 -36.92 -1.63
C PHE A 281 -12.13 -36.29 -0.32
N LYS A 282 -12.28 -37.06 0.76
CA LYS A 282 -12.55 -36.51 2.09
C LYS A 282 -11.43 -35.58 2.56
N HIS A 283 -10.16 -35.95 2.37
CA HIS A 283 -9.02 -35.08 2.66
C HIS A 283 -8.96 -33.84 1.76
N PHE A 284 -9.33 -33.97 0.49
CA PHE A 284 -9.37 -32.87 -0.47
C PHE A 284 -10.45 -31.84 -0.10
N PHE A 285 -11.71 -32.27 0.02
CA PHE A 285 -12.83 -31.35 0.29
C PHE A 285 -12.76 -30.70 1.68
N SER A 286 -12.26 -31.42 2.68
CA SER A 286 -12.00 -30.81 4.00
C SER A 286 -10.99 -29.66 3.94
N ARG A 287 -9.91 -29.82 3.15
CA ARG A 287 -8.92 -28.77 2.91
C ARG A 287 -9.47 -27.63 2.05
N VAL A 288 -10.24 -27.91 1.01
CA VAL A 288 -10.92 -26.88 0.21
C VAL A 288 -11.84 -26.04 1.09
N PHE A 289 -12.68 -26.67 1.91
CA PHE A 289 -13.57 -25.96 2.80
C PHE A 289 -12.81 -25.10 3.82
N CYS A 290 -11.85 -25.68 4.54
CA CYS A 290 -11.16 -24.95 5.60
C CYS A 290 -10.09 -23.98 5.11
N LEU A 291 -9.38 -24.27 4.02
CA LEU A 291 -8.24 -23.46 3.55
C LEU A 291 -8.58 -22.55 2.36
N ILE A 292 -9.82 -22.58 1.85
CA ILE A 292 -10.29 -21.67 0.79
C ILE A 292 -11.58 -20.98 1.23
N VAL A 293 -12.65 -21.74 1.52
CA VAL A 293 -13.98 -21.15 1.80
C VAL A 293 -13.95 -20.31 3.09
N ILE A 294 -13.38 -20.83 4.18
CA ILE A 294 -13.26 -20.07 5.45
C ILE A 294 -12.43 -18.78 5.29
N PRO A 295 -11.19 -18.81 4.75
CA PRO A 295 -10.41 -17.59 4.54
C PRO A 295 -11.11 -16.54 3.68
N VAL A 296 -11.72 -16.95 2.56
CA VAL A 296 -12.45 -16.04 1.65
C VAL A 296 -13.67 -15.44 2.36
N GLY A 297 -14.44 -16.26 3.09
CA GLY A 297 -15.57 -15.78 3.87
C GLY A 297 -15.16 -14.78 4.94
N PHE A 298 -14.05 -15.03 5.66
CA PHE A 298 -13.51 -14.10 6.63
C PHE A 298 -13.05 -12.78 5.98
N TYR A 299 -12.35 -12.86 4.84
CA TYR A 299 -11.89 -11.68 4.09
C TYR A 299 -13.07 -10.80 3.66
N MET A 300 -14.10 -11.39 3.05
CA MET A 300 -15.32 -10.67 2.67
C MET A 300 -16.04 -10.09 3.89
N ALA A 301 -16.10 -10.81 5.01
CA ALA A 301 -16.70 -10.29 6.25
C ALA A 301 -15.99 -9.05 6.78
N MET A 302 -14.65 -8.97 6.69
CA MET A 302 -13.92 -7.77 7.10
C MET A 302 -14.20 -6.56 6.21
N PHE A 303 -14.35 -6.77 4.90
CA PHE A 303 -14.78 -5.70 3.99
C PHE A 303 -16.24 -5.30 4.20
N TYR A 304 -17.09 -6.25 4.59
CA TYR A 304 -18.47 -5.96 4.97
C TYR A 304 -18.51 -5.02 6.18
N ILE A 305 -17.74 -5.31 7.24
CA ILE A 305 -17.59 -4.43 8.40
C ILE A 305 -17.01 -3.07 7.99
N HIS A 306 -15.98 -3.05 7.12
CA HIS A 306 -15.40 -1.82 6.60
C HIS A 306 -16.44 -0.91 5.94
N PHE A 307 -17.31 -1.44 5.07
CA PHE A 307 -18.38 -0.66 4.45
C PHE A 307 -19.51 -0.29 5.42
N LEU A 308 -19.76 -1.08 6.46
CA LEU A 308 -20.72 -0.70 7.51
C LEU A 308 -20.22 0.47 8.37
N CYS A 309 -18.90 0.57 8.60
CA CYS A 309 -18.33 1.67 9.36
C CYS A 309 -18.21 2.96 8.52
N LEU A 310 -17.93 2.85 7.22
CA LEU A 310 -17.63 3.99 6.34
C LEU A 310 -18.84 4.39 5.49
N VAL A 311 -19.77 5.11 6.10
CA VAL A 311 -21.04 5.53 5.48
C VAL A 311 -21.02 6.95 4.95
N ASN A 312 -20.10 7.81 5.40
CA ASN A 312 -20.02 9.21 5.02
C ASN A 312 -19.01 9.43 3.88
N PRO A 313 -19.21 10.43 2.99
CA PRO A 313 -18.21 10.82 2.00
C PRO A 313 -16.91 11.33 2.66
N GLY A 314 -15.79 11.20 1.96
CA GLY A 314 -14.46 11.54 2.45
C GLY A 314 -13.44 11.46 1.32
N GLU A 315 -12.21 11.94 1.55
CA GLU A 315 -11.18 12.17 0.50
C GLU A 315 -10.90 10.98 -0.45
N GLY A 316 -11.21 9.75 -0.05
CA GLY A 316 -11.01 8.58 -0.91
C GLY A 316 -12.18 8.21 -1.81
N ASP A 317 -13.32 8.91 -1.73
CA ASP A 317 -14.51 8.62 -2.54
C ASP A 317 -14.30 8.95 -4.02
N GLY A 318 -13.47 9.94 -4.35
CA GLY A 318 -13.09 10.32 -5.71
C GLY A 318 -12.38 9.22 -6.51
N PHE A 319 -11.87 8.17 -5.86
CA PHE A 319 -11.32 6.99 -6.54
C PHE A 319 -12.39 5.97 -6.97
N MET A 320 -13.61 6.11 -6.44
CA MET A 320 -14.72 5.20 -6.69
C MET A 320 -15.67 5.79 -7.74
N SER A 321 -16.43 4.93 -8.41
CA SER A 321 -17.50 5.30 -9.33
C SER A 321 -18.61 6.08 -8.64
N SER A 322 -19.36 6.85 -9.41
CA SER A 322 -20.53 7.57 -8.87
C SER A 322 -21.59 6.62 -8.30
N GLU A 323 -21.72 5.38 -8.80
CA GLU A 323 -22.62 4.37 -8.23
C GLU A 323 -22.22 3.98 -6.81
N PHE A 324 -20.92 3.81 -6.57
CA PHE A 324 -20.40 3.58 -5.23
C PHE A 324 -20.61 4.81 -4.33
N GLN A 325 -20.27 6.00 -4.82
CA GLN A 325 -20.39 7.25 -4.08
C GLN A 325 -21.85 7.54 -3.68
N ALA A 326 -22.81 7.17 -4.53
CA ALA A 326 -24.25 7.30 -4.25
C ALA A 326 -24.71 6.44 -3.07
N THR A 327 -23.97 5.38 -2.70
CA THR A 327 -24.26 4.59 -1.49
C THR A 327 -23.76 5.23 -0.20
N LEU A 328 -22.94 6.27 -0.28
CA LEU A 328 -22.51 7.06 0.87
C LEU A 328 -23.57 8.11 1.19
N ASN A 329 -23.60 8.59 2.42
CA ASN A 329 -24.49 9.63 2.92
C ASN A 329 -24.12 11.02 2.37
N SER A 330 -24.04 11.12 1.04
CA SER A 330 -23.78 12.35 0.33
C SER A 330 -25.12 13.04 0.05
N LYS A 331 -25.33 14.24 0.60
CA LYS A 331 -26.50 15.07 0.27
C LYS A 331 -26.57 15.46 -1.22
N SER A 332 -25.48 15.24 -1.96
CA SER A 332 -25.28 15.75 -3.31
C SER A 332 -25.74 14.80 -4.42
N MET A 333 -26.06 13.54 -4.15
CA MET A 333 -26.52 12.55 -5.16
C MET A 333 -28.02 12.23 -5.00
N GLN A 334 -28.85 13.26 -5.07
CA GLN A 334 -30.31 13.11 -5.02
C GLN A 334 -30.87 12.68 -6.38
N ASP A 335 -32.13 12.26 -6.37
CA ASP A 335 -32.87 11.91 -7.57
C ASP A 335 -33.00 13.15 -8.47
N VAL A 336 -32.46 13.03 -9.68
CA VAL A 336 -32.43 14.11 -10.67
C VAL A 336 -33.40 13.78 -11.81
N PRO A 337 -34.02 14.79 -12.44
CA PRO A 337 -34.90 14.54 -13.58
C PRO A 337 -34.19 13.81 -14.72
N ALA A 338 -34.89 12.82 -15.28
CA ALA A 338 -34.34 11.88 -16.24
C ALA A 338 -34.11 12.49 -17.61
N ASP A 339 -35.06 13.25 -18.13
CA ASP A 339 -34.98 13.80 -19.48
C ASP A 339 -34.25 15.15 -19.49
N VAL A 340 -33.37 15.34 -20.47
CA VAL A 340 -32.61 16.59 -20.66
C VAL A 340 -33.16 17.33 -21.87
N SER A 341 -33.41 18.64 -21.71
CA SER A 341 -33.94 19.51 -22.75
C SER A 341 -33.03 20.70 -23.02
N PHE A 342 -33.27 21.38 -24.14
CA PHE A 342 -32.67 22.70 -24.35
C PHE A 342 -33.07 23.65 -23.22
N GLY A 343 -32.12 24.46 -22.72
CA GLY A 343 -32.26 25.28 -21.52
C GLY A 343 -31.90 24.57 -20.20
N SER A 344 -31.69 23.25 -20.23
CA SER A 344 -31.29 22.51 -19.01
C SER A 344 -29.92 22.95 -18.54
N ARG A 345 -29.81 23.20 -17.23
CA ARG A 345 -28.56 23.37 -16.49
C ARG A 345 -28.06 21.98 -16.11
N VAL A 346 -26.92 21.60 -16.65
CA VAL A 346 -26.38 20.24 -16.56
C VAL A 346 -24.94 20.25 -16.06
N SER A 347 -24.55 19.16 -15.41
CA SER A 347 -23.14 18.86 -15.18
C SER A 347 -22.74 17.62 -15.96
N LEU A 348 -21.71 17.76 -16.79
CA LEU A 348 -21.18 16.70 -17.63
C LEU A 348 -20.02 16.01 -16.92
N ARG A 349 -20.02 14.68 -16.90
CA ARG A 349 -18.95 13.88 -16.31
C ARG A 349 -18.30 12.99 -17.35
N HIS A 350 -16.97 12.91 -17.30
CA HIS A 350 -16.22 12.02 -18.17
C HIS A 350 -16.31 10.57 -17.67
N TRP A 351 -16.53 9.62 -18.58
CA TRP A 351 -16.80 8.23 -18.20
C TRP A 351 -15.55 7.46 -17.76
N ASN A 352 -14.45 7.57 -18.50
CA ASN A 352 -13.30 6.67 -18.33
C ASN A 352 -12.27 7.14 -17.27
N THR A 353 -12.25 8.44 -16.95
CA THR A 353 -11.26 9.00 -16.03
C THR A 353 -11.90 9.52 -14.76
N GLN A 354 -11.15 9.49 -13.66
CA GLN A 354 -11.57 10.10 -12.40
C GLN A 354 -11.34 11.62 -12.34
N GLY A 355 -11.00 12.26 -13.46
CA GLY A 355 -10.94 13.72 -13.58
C GLY A 355 -12.28 14.42 -13.30
N GLY A 356 -13.40 13.70 -13.33
CA GLY A 356 -14.69 14.17 -12.82
C GLY A 356 -15.51 14.95 -13.84
N TYR A 357 -15.86 16.19 -13.49
CA TYR A 357 -16.78 17.04 -14.23
C TYR A 357 -16.07 17.92 -15.22
N LEU A 358 -16.70 18.20 -16.36
CA LEU A 358 -16.33 19.34 -17.19
C LEU A 358 -16.42 20.60 -16.34
N HIS A 359 -15.37 21.42 -16.37
CA HIS A 359 -15.19 22.55 -15.48
C HIS A 359 -14.60 23.74 -16.22
N SER A 360 -14.97 24.95 -15.80
CA SER A 360 -14.32 26.17 -16.26
C SER A 360 -14.27 27.23 -15.16
N HIS A 361 -13.19 28.00 -15.13
CA HIS A 361 -12.98 29.08 -14.17
C HIS A 361 -12.30 30.25 -14.87
N ASN A 362 -12.31 31.45 -14.28
CA ASN A 362 -11.86 32.69 -14.94
C ASN A 362 -10.31 32.83 -15.10
N HIS A 363 -9.59 31.71 -15.26
CA HIS A 363 -8.16 31.69 -15.60
C HIS A 363 -7.97 31.31 -17.07
N MET A 364 -6.99 31.94 -17.71
CA MET A 364 -6.68 31.76 -19.12
C MET A 364 -5.52 30.77 -19.32
N TYR A 365 -5.44 30.13 -20.49
CA TYR A 365 -4.25 29.36 -20.85
C TYR A 365 -3.03 30.30 -20.98
N PRO A 366 -1.84 29.87 -20.50
CA PRO A 366 -0.61 30.66 -20.64
C PRO A 366 -0.06 30.64 -22.09
N THR A 367 -0.38 29.58 -22.83
CA THR A 367 0.03 29.31 -24.21
C THR A 367 -1.21 29.02 -25.07
N GLY A 368 -1.02 28.61 -26.33
CA GLY A 368 -2.12 28.34 -27.25
C GLY A 368 -2.95 29.60 -27.54
N SER A 369 -4.27 29.48 -27.50
CA SER A 369 -5.19 30.59 -27.81
C SER A 369 -5.22 31.69 -26.74
N LYS A 370 -4.69 31.40 -25.55
CA LYS A 370 -4.81 32.26 -24.35
C LYS A 370 -6.26 32.57 -23.95
N GLN A 371 -7.20 31.73 -24.35
CA GLN A 371 -8.59 31.80 -23.93
C GLN A 371 -8.78 31.14 -22.55
N GLN A 372 -10.02 31.17 -22.03
CA GLN A 372 -10.32 30.63 -20.71
C GLN A 372 -10.20 29.10 -20.72
N GLN A 373 -9.68 28.56 -19.62
CA GLN A 373 -9.41 27.14 -19.48
C GLN A 373 -10.69 26.31 -19.38
N ILE A 374 -10.71 25.17 -20.09
CA ILE A 374 -11.66 24.08 -19.85
C ILE A 374 -10.89 22.90 -19.31
N THR A 375 -11.35 22.34 -18.21
CA THR A 375 -10.66 21.29 -17.47
C THR A 375 -11.63 20.23 -16.98
N LEU A 376 -11.07 19.22 -16.33
CA LEU A 376 -11.80 18.21 -15.58
C LEU A 376 -11.50 18.36 -14.10
N TYR A 377 -12.56 18.66 -13.34
CA TYR A 377 -12.50 18.86 -11.89
C TYR A 377 -13.24 17.73 -11.14
N PRO A 378 -12.61 17.03 -10.19
CA PRO A 378 -13.20 15.85 -9.55
C PRO A 378 -14.34 16.17 -8.57
N HIS A 379 -14.44 17.41 -8.08
CA HIS A 379 -15.42 17.79 -7.07
C HIS A 379 -16.62 18.53 -7.68
N LYS A 380 -17.75 18.51 -6.96
CA LYS A 380 -18.95 19.26 -7.35
C LYS A 380 -18.74 20.74 -7.04
N ASP A 381 -18.92 21.57 -8.05
CA ASP A 381 -18.77 23.02 -7.99
C ASP A 381 -19.84 23.67 -8.88
N GLU A 382 -20.19 24.93 -8.60
CA GLU A 382 -21.10 25.70 -9.45
C GLU A 382 -20.46 26.00 -10.82
N ASN A 383 -19.12 26.05 -10.89
CA ASN A 383 -18.33 26.13 -12.12
C ASN A 383 -18.38 24.85 -13.00
N ASN A 384 -19.12 23.82 -12.57
CA ASN A 384 -19.36 22.62 -13.37
C ASN A 384 -20.69 22.69 -14.14
N VAL A 385 -21.44 23.79 -14.00
CA VAL A 385 -22.80 23.91 -14.55
C VAL A 385 -22.76 24.58 -15.92
N PHE A 386 -23.28 23.86 -16.92
CA PHE A 386 -23.42 24.32 -18.29
C PHE A 386 -24.89 24.32 -18.70
N VAL A 387 -25.33 25.35 -19.41
CA VAL A 387 -26.64 25.42 -20.04
C VAL A 387 -26.54 24.82 -21.45
N MET A 388 -27.42 23.87 -21.76
CA MET A 388 -27.52 23.30 -23.10
C MET A 388 -28.36 24.18 -24.01
N GLU A 389 -27.70 24.94 -24.89
CA GLU A 389 -28.35 25.76 -25.90
C GLU A 389 -28.53 24.99 -27.22
N ASN A 390 -29.54 25.35 -27.99
CA ASN A 390 -29.71 24.87 -29.37
C ASN A 390 -28.88 25.73 -30.34
N GLN A 391 -28.59 25.22 -31.55
CA GLN A 391 -27.95 26.00 -32.62
C GLN A 391 -28.75 27.27 -32.99
N THR A 392 -30.08 27.20 -32.89
CA THR A 392 -31.02 28.29 -33.18
C THR A 392 -31.76 28.74 -31.93
N GLN A 393 -32.06 30.03 -31.81
CA GLN A 393 -32.87 30.56 -30.71
C GLN A 393 -34.36 30.25 -30.89
N PRO A 394 -35.14 30.14 -29.80
CA PRO A 394 -36.58 29.90 -29.89
C PRO A 394 -37.30 31.16 -30.36
N LEU A 395 -38.37 30.97 -31.14
CA LEU A 395 -39.25 32.05 -31.60
C LEU A 395 -40.30 32.35 -30.54
N GLY A 396 -40.24 33.54 -29.95
CA GLY A 396 -41.26 34.08 -29.06
C GLY A 396 -42.37 34.84 -29.80
N PRO A 397 -43.39 35.35 -29.07
CA PRO A 397 -44.51 36.09 -29.66
C PRO A 397 -44.12 37.36 -30.42
N TYR A 398 -42.93 37.91 -30.17
CA TYR A 398 -42.44 39.18 -30.73
C TYR A 398 -41.12 39.04 -31.54
N GLY A 399 -40.66 37.82 -31.84
CA GLY A 399 -39.39 37.57 -32.54
C GLY A 399 -38.52 36.52 -31.85
N GLU A 400 -37.27 36.38 -32.28
CA GLU A 400 -36.29 35.51 -31.63
C GLU A 400 -36.00 35.98 -30.20
N ILE A 401 -36.05 35.06 -29.24
CA ILE A 401 -35.67 35.36 -27.87
C ILE A 401 -34.16 35.20 -27.78
N GLU A 402 -33.45 36.32 -27.61
CA GLU A 402 -31.99 36.32 -27.51
C GLU A 402 -31.52 35.91 -26.10
N GLY A 403 -30.38 35.22 -26.05
CA GLY A 403 -29.68 34.90 -24.81
C GLY A 403 -29.67 33.41 -24.44
N PRO A 404 -28.84 33.03 -23.45
CA PRO A 404 -28.64 31.62 -23.06
C PRO A 404 -29.86 31.00 -22.37
N TYR A 405 -30.68 31.84 -21.72
CA TYR A 405 -31.88 31.43 -20.98
C TYR A 405 -33.16 31.51 -21.83
N ALA A 406 -33.04 31.68 -23.14
CA ALA A 406 -34.19 31.81 -24.03
C ALA A 406 -35.17 30.63 -23.96
N TRP A 407 -34.65 29.45 -23.60
CA TRP A 407 -35.42 28.21 -23.46
C TRP A 407 -36.08 28.03 -22.09
N ASP A 408 -35.78 28.87 -21.09
CA ASP A 408 -36.32 28.75 -19.72
C ASP A 408 -37.84 28.94 -19.68
N ASN A 409 -38.45 29.61 -20.66
CA ASN A 409 -39.90 29.89 -20.73
C ASN A 409 -40.61 29.24 -21.93
N SER A 410 -39.93 28.30 -22.61
CA SER A 410 -40.45 27.59 -23.78
C SER A 410 -40.89 26.16 -23.42
N THR A 411 -41.66 25.52 -24.31
CA THR A 411 -42.03 24.10 -24.16
C THR A 411 -40.78 23.23 -24.19
N VAL A 412 -40.68 22.28 -23.24
CA VAL A 412 -39.54 21.36 -23.07
C VAL A 412 -39.29 20.58 -24.37
N SER A 413 -38.23 20.96 -25.10
CA SER A 413 -37.77 20.23 -26.28
C SER A 413 -36.58 19.37 -25.90
N PHE A 414 -36.74 18.04 -25.99
CA PHE A 414 -35.69 17.09 -25.64
C PHE A 414 -34.52 17.10 -26.61
N ILE A 415 -33.34 16.72 -26.12
CA ILE A 415 -32.13 16.61 -26.94
C ILE A 415 -32.04 15.20 -27.50
N GLU A 416 -32.23 15.05 -28.82
CA GLU A 416 -32.20 13.77 -29.53
C GLU A 416 -30.80 13.43 -30.09
N ASP A 417 -30.59 12.17 -30.47
CA ASP A 417 -29.37 11.70 -31.15
C ASP A 417 -29.14 12.50 -32.45
N GLY A 418 -27.97 13.15 -32.57
CA GLY A 418 -27.63 14.01 -33.70
C GLY A 418 -27.97 15.50 -33.51
N ALA A 419 -28.56 15.90 -32.39
CA ALA A 419 -28.80 17.31 -32.10
C ALA A 419 -27.49 18.11 -32.00
N VAL A 420 -27.49 19.34 -32.52
CA VAL A 420 -26.35 20.27 -32.43
C VAL A 420 -26.61 21.25 -31.29
N ILE A 421 -25.69 21.30 -30.34
CA ILE A 421 -25.80 22.08 -29.11
C ILE A 421 -24.63 23.07 -28.98
N ARG A 422 -24.83 24.10 -28.16
CA ARG A 422 -23.75 24.87 -27.55
C ARG A 422 -23.78 24.64 -26.04
N LEU A 423 -22.61 24.60 -25.41
CA LEU A 423 -22.48 24.46 -23.96
C LEU A 423 -22.07 25.81 -23.37
N TYR A 424 -23.03 26.48 -22.75
CA TYR A 424 -22.82 27.80 -22.15
C TYR A 424 -22.49 27.67 -20.65
N HIS A 425 -21.34 28.17 -20.23
CA HIS A 425 -20.92 28.17 -18.84
C HIS A 425 -21.61 29.30 -18.05
N GLU A 426 -22.40 28.94 -17.05
CA GLU A 426 -23.33 29.85 -16.35
C GLU A 426 -22.61 31.00 -15.63
N ILE A 427 -21.46 30.73 -14.99
CA ILE A 427 -20.75 31.70 -14.14
C ILE A 427 -19.93 32.71 -14.95
N THR A 428 -19.23 32.25 -16.01
CA THR A 428 -18.32 33.13 -16.76
C THR A 428 -18.92 33.66 -18.05
N HIS A 429 -20.15 33.27 -18.37
CA HIS A 429 -20.89 33.70 -19.55
C HIS A 429 -20.15 33.42 -20.87
N ARG A 430 -19.47 32.27 -20.96
CA ARG A 430 -18.69 31.82 -22.13
C ARG A 430 -19.16 30.46 -22.63
N ARG A 431 -18.85 30.10 -23.86
CA ARG A 431 -19.20 28.80 -24.45
C ARG A 431 -17.97 27.91 -24.56
N VAL A 432 -18.18 26.61 -24.41
CA VAL A 432 -17.16 25.62 -24.77
C VAL A 432 -16.87 25.76 -26.26
N HIS A 433 -15.59 25.87 -26.58
CA HIS A 433 -15.08 26.25 -27.89
C HIS A 433 -13.91 25.34 -28.24
N SER A 434 -13.74 25.01 -29.52
CA SER A 434 -12.55 24.32 -30.00
C SER A 434 -12.11 24.87 -31.35
N HIS A 435 -10.80 24.98 -31.54
CA HIS A 435 -10.16 25.57 -32.71
C HIS A 435 -8.91 24.79 -33.10
N ASP A 436 -8.30 25.12 -34.24
CA ASP A 436 -7.08 24.48 -34.73
C ASP A 436 -5.83 25.02 -34.01
N GLU A 437 -5.81 24.93 -32.69
CA GLU A 437 -4.64 25.23 -31.84
C GLU A 437 -4.23 23.97 -31.08
N ARG A 438 -2.93 23.85 -30.79
CA ARG A 438 -2.41 22.71 -30.01
C ARG A 438 -2.78 22.86 -28.53
N PRO A 439 -3.17 21.76 -27.85
CA PRO A 439 -3.32 21.76 -26.41
C PRO A 439 -2.01 22.15 -25.70
N PRO A 440 -2.09 22.80 -24.53
CA PRO A 440 -0.93 23.37 -23.84
C PRO A 440 0.01 22.34 -23.23
N VAL A 441 -0.45 21.10 -22.98
CA VAL A 441 0.38 20.02 -22.41
C VAL A 441 0.54 18.89 -23.41
N THR A 442 -0.56 18.39 -23.96
CA THR A 442 -0.53 17.29 -24.92
C THR A 442 -0.38 17.85 -26.34
N GLU A 443 0.85 18.09 -26.77
CA GLU A 443 1.17 18.66 -28.11
C GLU A 443 0.99 17.66 -29.28
N ALA A 444 0.09 16.68 -29.16
CA ALA A 444 -0.15 15.68 -30.20
C ALA A 444 -0.95 16.26 -31.38
N ASP A 445 -0.51 15.99 -32.61
CA ASP A 445 -1.11 16.56 -33.85
C ASP A 445 -2.61 16.23 -34.06
N TRP A 446 -3.11 15.18 -33.41
CA TRP A 446 -4.50 14.74 -33.51
C TRP A 446 -5.38 15.28 -32.39
N GLN A 447 -4.84 16.05 -31.45
CA GLN A 447 -5.59 16.72 -30.38
C GLN A 447 -5.55 18.23 -30.58
N PHE A 448 -6.70 18.86 -30.34
CA PHE A 448 -6.89 20.30 -30.40
C PHE A 448 -7.25 20.85 -29.03
N GLU A 449 -6.85 22.10 -28.77
CA GLU A 449 -7.21 22.82 -27.57
C GLU A 449 -8.74 22.99 -27.48
N VAL A 450 -9.26 22.83 -26.26
CA VAL A 450 -10.66 23.16 -25.92
C VAL A 450 -10.61 24.25 -24.86
N SER A 451 -11.36 25.31 -25.09
CA SER A 451 -11.36 26.54 -24.29
C SER A 451 -12.79 27.01 -24.02
N ALA A 452 -12.92 28.03 -23.18
CA ALA A 452 -14.15 28.80 -23.01
C ALA A 452 -14.00 30.17 -23.68
N TYR A 453 -14.82 30.43 -24.69
CA TYR A 453 -14.75 31.65 -25.51
C TYR A 453 -16.08 32.44 -25.52
N GLY A 454 -15.98 33.73 -25.82
CA GLY A 454 -17.11 34.66 -25.84
C GLY A 454 -17.23 35.51 -24.57
N TYR A 455 -18.34 36.22 -24.49
CA TYR A 455 -18.69 37.14 -23.40
C TYR A 455 -20.22 37.24 -23.27
N GLU A 456 -20.72 37.86 -22.21
CA GLU A 456 -22.15 38.04 -22.00
C GLU A 456 -22.79 38.85 -23.15
N GLY A 457 -23.85 38.32 -23.75
CA GLY A 457 -24.51 38.92 -24.92
C GLY A 457 -23.85 38.59 -26.27
N PHE A 458 -22.71 37.89 -26.30
CA PHE A 458 -22.17 37.33 -27.54
C PHE A 458 -23.06 36.17 -28.03
N PRO A 459 -23.53 36.14 -29.28
CA PRO A 459 -24.40 35.07 -29.79
C PRO A 459 -23.68 33.71 -29.96
N GLY A 460 -22.35 33.69 -29.92
CA GLY A 460 -21.54 32.52 -30.24
C GLY A 460 -21.14 32.48 -31.71
N ASP A 461 -20.17 31.63 -32.04
CA ASP A 461 -19.74 31.37 -33.41
C ASP A 461 -19.90 29.88 -33.80
N ALA A 462 -19.40 29.51 -34.99
CA ALA A 462 -19.53 28.15 -35.49
C ALA A 462 -18.64 27.12 -34.77
N ASN A 463 -17.58 27.57 -34.10
CA ASN A 463 -16.65 26.73 -33.34
C ASN A 463 -17.17 26.42 -31.91
N ASP A 464 -18.33 26.97 -31.54
CA ASP A 464 -19.04 26.62 -30.30
C ASP A 464 -20.01 25.44 -30.50
N LEU A 465 -20.14 24.92 -31.73
CA LEU A 465 -21.15 23.92 -32.09
C LEU A 465 -20.63 22.49 -31.90
N PHE A 466 -21.33 21.73 -31.06
CA PHE A 466 -21.06 20.31 -30.81
C PHE A 466 -22.30 19.47 -31.14
N LYS A 467 -22.11 18.46 -32.00
CA LYS A 467 -23.13 17.45 -32.29
C LYS A 467 -23.10 16.36 -31.22
N VAL A 468 -24.25 16.10 -30.60
CA VAL A 468 -24.45 14.99 -29.66
C VAL A 468 -24.57 13.69 -30.45
N GLU A 469 -23.70 12.73 -30.17
CA GLU A 469 -23.72 11.39 -30.75
C GLU A 469 -23.93 10.35 -29.64
N ILE A 470 -25.12 9.74 -29.58
CA ILE A 470 -25.46 8.77 -28.53
C ILE A 470 -24.80 7.42 -28.81
N VAL A 471 -24.04 6.91 -27.86
CA VAL A 471 -23.40 5.60 -27.92
C VAL A 471 -24.38 4.53 -27.46
N LYS A 472 -25.23 4.07 -28.39
CA LYS A 472 -26.36 3.16 -28.13
C LYS A 472 -25.99 1.84 -27.44
N SER A 473 -24.74 1.37 -27.58
CA SER A 473 -24.23 0.16 -26.93
C SER A 473 -23.93 0.36 -25.44
N MET A 474 -23.66 1.61 -25.01
CA MET A 474 -23.32 1.97 -23.63
C MET A 474 -24.47 2.64 -22.87
N SER A 475 -25.51 3.11 -23.56
CA SER A 475 -26.69 3.72 -22.94
C SER A 475 -27.71 2.70 -22.42
N ASP A 476 -28.26 2.98 -21.24
CA ASP A 476 -29.21 2.13 -20.52
C ASP A 476 -30.67 2.46 -20.83
N GLY A 477 -31.39 1.52 -21.45
CA GLY A 477 -32.82 1.64 -21.75
C GLY A 477 -33.12 2.04 -23.21
N ALA A 478 -34.39 1.94 -23.61
CA ALA A 478 -34.81 2.24 -24.98
C ALA A 478 -34.83 3.75 -25.28
N GLU A 479 -35.28 4.56 -24.32
CA GLU A 479 -35.38 6.02 -24.48
C GLU A 479 -34.00 6.71 -24.41
N ALA A 480 -33.09 6.25 -23.54
CA ALA A 480 -31.71 6.73 -23.47
C ALA A 480 -30.87 6.44 -24.73
N LYS A 481 -31.38 5.61 -25.65
CA LYS A 481 -30.76 5.33 -26.95
C LYS A 481 -31.30 6.24 -28.07
N LYS A 482 -32.39 6.98 -27.80
CA LYS A 482 -33.02 7.91 -28.74
C LYS A 482 -32.75 9.36 -28.37
N ARG A 483 -32.82 9.68 -27.07
CA ARG A 483 -32.64 11.02 -26.52
C ARG A 483 -31.75 11.01 -25.28
N VAL A 484 -31.17 12.17 -24.98
CA VAL A 484 -30.27 12.35 -23.84
C VAL A 484 -31.05 12.31 -22.54
N ARG A 485 -30.64 11.36 -21.69
CA ARG A 485 -31.16 11.15 -20.34
C ARG A 485 -30.04 11.09 -19.32
N THR A 486 -30.27 11.75 -18.18
CA THR A 486 -29.35 11.84 -17.04
C THR A 486 -28.95 10.45 -16.54
N ILE A 487 -27.66 10.25 -16.25
CA ILE A 487 -26.99 8.99 -15.81
C ILE A 487 -27.01 7.86 -16.86
N GLN A 488 -28.16 7.62 -17.49
CA GLN A 488 -28.47 6.50 -18.38
C GLN A 488 -27.84 6.63 -19.77
N THR A 489 -27.71 7.85 -20.30
CA THR A 489 -27.18 8.05 -21.65
C THR A 489 -25.68 8.27 -21.63
N LYS A 490 -24.96 7.49 -22.43
CA LYS A 490 -23.54 7.71 -22.73
C LYS A 490 -23.42 8.26 -24.14
N PHE A 491 -22.82 9.43 -24.30
CA PHE A 491 -22.74 10.12 -25.59
C PHE A 491 -21.38 10.76 -25.80
N ARG A 492 -21.11 11.12 -27.05
CA ARG A 492 -19.92 11.85 -27.49
C ARG A 492 -20.33 13.24 -27.96
N LEU A 493 -19.44 14.21 -27.81
CA LEU A 493 -19.63 15.56 -28.31
C LEU A 493 -18.68 15.78 -29.48
N VAL A 494 -19.22 15.77 -30.70
CA VAL A 494 -18.44 15.92 -31.93
C VAL A 494 -18.44 17.39 -32.32
N HIS A 495 -17.28 18.03 -32.30
CA HIS A 495 -17.14 19.41 -32.74
C HIS A 495 -17.44 19.51 -34.24
N VAL A 496 -18.40 20.37 -34.62
CA VAL A 496 -18.97 20.38 -35.99
C VAL A 496 -17.94 20.83 -37.02
N MET A 497 -17.13 21.85 -36.70
CA MET A 497 -16.23 22.47 -37.68
C MET A 497 -15.00 21.62 -37.99
N THR A 498 -14.42 20.95 -36.99
CA THR A 498 -13.17 20.19 -37.17
C THR A 498 -13.38 18.66 -37.20
N GLY A 499 -14.58 18.18 -36.85
CA GLY A 499 -14.93 16.76 -36.77
C GLY A 499 -14.23 16.01 -35.62
N CYS A 500 -13.48 16.70 -34.76
CA CYS A 500 -12.88 16.10 -33.57
C CYS A 500 -13.96 15.84 -32.50
N VAL A 501 -13.62 15.03 -31.50
CA VAL A 501 -14.55 14.70 -30.42
C VAL A 501 -13.98 15.15 -29.10
N LEU A 502 -14.82 15.75 -28.25
CA LEU A 502 -14.44 16.15 -26.89
C LEU A 502 -13.88 14.95 -26.14
N PHE A 503 -12.65 15.11 -25.65
CA PHE A 503 -11.79 14.03 -25.22
C PHE A 503 -11.09 14.40 -23.92
N SER A 504 -10.83 13.40 -23.08
CA SER A 504 -9.93 13.57 -21.95
C SER A 504 -9.21 12.28 -21.57
N HIS A 505 -8.11 12.42 -20.87
CA HIS A 505 -7.18 11.37 -20.51
C HIS A 505 -6.49 11.71 -19.19
N LYS A 506 -5.72 10.77 -18.62
CA LYS A 506 -5.17 10.88 -17.25
C LYS A 506 -4.05 11.92 -17.07
N VAL A 507 -3.85 12.83 -18.01
CA VAL A 507 -2.83 13.90 -17.91
C VAL A 507 -3.43 15.09 -17.20
N LYS A 508 -2.68 15.61 -16.23
CA LYS A 508 -3.02 16.80 -15.48
C LYS A 508 -2.32 18.02 -16.05
N LEU A 509 -2.99 19.16 -15.98
CA LEU A 509 -2.39 20.46 -16.22
C LEU A 509 -1.38 20.78 -15.09
N PRO A 510 -0.31 21.54 -15.36
CA PRO A 510 0.61 22.03 -14.34
C PRO A 510 -0.06 22.96 -13.31
N GLU A 511 0.75 23.54 -12.41
CA GLU A 511 0.29 24.45 -11.34
C GLU A 511 -0.62 25.59 -11.84
N TRP A 512 -0.37 26.13 -13.05
CA TRP A 512 -1.21 27.18 -13.64
C TRP A 512 -2.64 26.73 -13.98
N GLY A 513 -2.87 25.41 -14.08
CA GLY A 513 -4.17 24.77 -14.28
C GLY A 513 -4.64 24.01 -13.03
N PHE A 514 -4.08 24.33 -11.86
CA PHE A 514 -4.48 23.80 -10.54
C PHE A 514 -4.45 22.27 -10.42
N GLU A 515 -3.56 21.61 -11.16
CA GLU A 515 -3.47 20.13 -11.23
C GLU A 515 -4.77 19.43 -11.66
N GLN A 516 -5.65 20.16 -12.33
CA GLN A 516 -6.88 19.62 -12.92
C GLN A 516 -6.56 18.84 -14.20
N GLN A 517 -7.46 17.97 -14.61
CA GLN A 517 -7.21 17.09 -15.76
C GLN A 517 -7.46 17.82 -17.09
N GLU A 518 -6.63 17.56 -18.10
CA GLU A 518 -6.70 18.23 -19.41
C GLU A 518 -7.92 17.77 -20.22
N VAL A 519 -8.62 18.72 -20.85
CA VAL A 519 -9.71 18.46 -21.81
C VAL A 519 -9.25 18.94 -23.18
N THR A 520 -9.40 18.09 -24.19
CA THR A 520 -9.02 18.38 -25.58
C THR A 520 -10.11 17.93 -26.54
N CYS A 521 -9.93 18.22 -27.83
CA CYS A 521 -10.77 17.69 -28.89
C CYS A 521 -9.95 16.82 -29.83
N ALA A 522 -10.22 15.52 -29.85
CA ALA A 522 -9.38 14.54 -30.52
C ALA A 522 -9.97 14.04 -31.86
N ARG A 523 -9.17 14.04 -32.92
CA ARG A 523 -9.45 13.29 -34.16
C ARG A 523 -9.04 11.84 -33.98
N GLY A 524 -10.01 10.92 -34.08
CA GLY A 524 -9.75 9.49 -33.89
C GLY A 524 -9.50 9.07 -32.42
N GLY A 525 -9.94 9.88 -31.45
CA GLY A 525 -9.83 9.55 -30.03
C GLY A 525 -10.50 8.21 -29.70
N THR A 526 -9.91 7.45 -28.78
CA THR A 526 -10.45 6.17 -28.32
C THR A 526 -11.85 6.33 -27.75
N LEU A 527 -12.76 5.39 -28.03
CA LEU A 527 -14.15 5.47 -27.58
C LEU A 527 -14.29 5.77 -26.07
N PRO A 528 -13.62 5.04 -25.14
CA PRO A 528 -13.79 5.29 -23.70
C PRO A 528 -13.43 6.72 -23.25
N ASN A 529 -12.37 7.30 -23.83
CA ASN A 529 -11.89 8.65 -23.49
C ASN A 529 -12.66 9.78 -24.20
N SER A 530 -13.67 9.44 -25.00
CA SER A 530 -14.52 10.40 -25.69
C SER A 530 -15.97 10.36 -25.20
N VAL A 531 -16.26 9.53 -24.21
CA VAL A 531 -17.61 9.29 -23.70
C VAL A 531 -17.87 10.12 -22.46
N TRP A 532 -19.00 10.82 -22.51
CA TRP A 532 -19.52 11.68 -21.47
C TRP A 532 -20.93 11.24 -21.10
N TYR A 533 -21.35 11.66 -19.91
CA TYR A 533 -22.74 11.52 -19.49
C TYR A 533 -23.12 12.68 -18.57
N ILE A 534 -24.42 12.94 -18.48
CA ILE A 534 -24.94 14.01 -17.61
C ILE A 534 -25.21 13.41 -16.23
N GLU A 535 -24.65 14.01 -15.19
CA GLU A 535 -24.82 13.56 -13.80
C GLU A 535 -25.91 14.35 -13.07
N SER A 536 -25.94 15.67 -13.24
CA SER A 536 -27.01 16.54 -12.73
C SER A 536 -27.75 17.21 -13.88
N ASN A 537 -29.06 17.39 -13.72
CA ASN A 537 -29.93 18.08 -14.66
C ASN A 537 -30.98 18.88 -13.88
N TYR A 538 -31.19 20.13 -14.26
CA TYR A 538 -32.26 20.98 -13.75
C TYR A 538 -32.79 21.89 -14.85
N HIS A 539 -34.11 22.00 -14.96
CA HIS A 539 -34.77 22.89 -15.91
C HIS A 539 -35.96 23.58 -15.23
N PRO A 540 -36.10 24.93 -15.30
CA PRO A 540 -37.14 25.67 -14.59
C PRO A 540 -38.58 25.24 -14.92
N MET A 541 -38.86 24.95 -16.20
CA MET A 541 -40.18 24.52 -16.69
C MET A 541 -40.45 23.01 -16.60
N MET A 542 -39.56 22.23 -15.97
CA MET A 542 -39.79 20.81 -15.85
C MET A 542 -40.86 20.51 -14.79
N PRO A 543 -41.84 19.63 -15.05
CA PRO A 543 -42.87 19.28 -14.08
C PRO A 543 -42.26 18.71 -12.79
N VAL A 544 -42.87 19.03 -11.64
CA VAL A 544 -42.40 18.53 -10.32
C VAL A 544 -42.50 17.01 -10.22
N ASP A 545 -43.45 16.41 -10.95
CA ASP A 545 -43.72 14.98 -11.08
C ASP A 545 -42.94 14.31 -12.24
N ALA A 546 -42.01 15.02 -12.88
CA ALA A 546 -41.16 14.45 -13.92
C ALA A 546 -40.43 13.20 -13.41
N GLU A 547 -40.23 12.22 -14.31
CA GLU A 547 -39.49 11.00 -14.01
C GLU A 547 -38.10 11.37 -13.49
N LYS A 548 -37.73 10.86 -12.31
CA LYS A 548 -36.41 11.05 -11.74
C LYS A 548 -35.62 9.76 -11.78
N VAL A 549 -34.32 9.90 -11.94
CA VAL A 549 -33.35 8.81 -11.98
C VAL A 549 -32.23 9.06 -10.99
N ASN A 550 -31.65 7.96 -10.53
CA ASN A 550 -30.47 7.95 -9.71
C ASN A 550 -29.62 6.74 -10.08
N TYR A 551 -28.40 6.68 -9.57
CA TYR A 551 -27.51 5.55 -9.75
C TYR A 551 -28.11 4.26 -9.19
N ARG A 552 -27.81 3.14 -9.86
CA ARG A 552 -28.17 1.82 -9.34
C ARG A 552 -27.33 1.52 -8.10
N ASN A 553 -27.93 0.90 -7.09
CA ASN A 553 -27.18 0.43 -5.94
C ASN A 553 -26.35 -0.81 -6.33
N PRO A 554 -25.01 -0.75 -6.33
CA PRO A 554 -24.15 -1.88 -6.71
C PRO A 554 -24.18 -3.04 -5.70
N GLY A 555 -24.77 -2.84 -4.52
CA GLY A 555 -24.79 -3.82 -3.43
C GLY A 555 -23.39 -4.12 -2.88
N PHE A 556 -23.29 -5.08 -1.96
CA PHE A 556 -22.01 -5.40 -1.33
C PHE A 556 -20.97 -5.93 -2.34
N LEU A 557 -21.36 -6.87 -3.21
CA LEU A 557 -20.41 -7.51 -4.14
C LEU A 557 -19.90 -6.56 -5.20
N GLY A 558 -20.74 -5.64 -5.69
CA GLY A 558 -20.32 -4.59 -6.63
C GLY A 558 -19.29 -3.67 -5.96
N LYS A 559 -19.61 -3.11 -4.78
CA LYS A 559 -18.68 -2.28 -4.00
C LYS A 559 -17.38 -3.00 -3.66
N PHE A 560 -17.47 -4.27 -3.26
CA PHE A 560 -16.31 -5.09 -2.93
C PHE A 560 -15.38 -5.24 -4.13
N TRP A 561 -15.89 -5.70 -5.27
CA TRP A 561 -15.04 -5.92 -6.46
C TRP A 561 -14.47 -4.63 -7.03
N GLU A 562 -15.26 -3.55 -7.02
CA GLU A 562 -14.79 -2.24 -7.42
C GLU A 562 -13.62 -1.77 -6.53
N LEU A 563 -13.79 -1.83 -5.21
CA LEU A 563 -12.73 -1.47 -4.27
C LEU A 563 -11.49 -2.34 -4.47
N GLN A 564 -11.62 -3.67 -4.67
CA GLN A 564 -10.46 -4.54 -4.93
C GLN A 564 -9.71 -4.13 -6.20
N LYS A 565 -10.42 -3.76 -7.28
CA LYS A 565 -9.80 -3.26 -8.51
C LYS A 565 -9.04 -1.96 -8.25
N VAL A 566 -9.66 -1.01 -7.57
CA VAL A 566 -9.04 0.27 -7.21
C VAL A 566 -7.78 0.02 -6.35
N MET A 567 -7.89 -0.80 -5.31
CA MET A 567 -6.76 -1.21 -4.47
C MET A 567 -5.61 -1.79 -5.31
N TRP A 568 -5.91 -2.64 -6.30
CA TRP A 568 -4.91 -3.24 -7.17
C TRP A 568 -4.22 -2.19 -8.05
N THR A 569 -5.01 -1.36 -8.74
CA THR A 569 -4.48 -0.32 -9.62
C THR A 569 -3.65 0.71 -8.88
N THR A 570 -4.08 1.13 -7.69
CA THR A 570 -3.33 2.06 -6.84
C THR A 570 -2.05 1.42 -6.33
N ASN A 571 -2.10 0.17 -5.87
CA ASN A 571 -0.92 -0.53 -5.38
C ASN A 571 0.15 -0.71 -6.47
N ALA A 572 -0.28 -1.01 -7.71
CA ALA A 572 0.59 -1.09 -8.87
C ALA A 572 1.14 0.28 -9.31
N GLY A 573 0.38 1.36 -9.09
CA GLY A 573 0.76 2.74 -9.43
C GLY A 573 1.73 3.42 -8.44
N LEU A 574 2.04 2.80 -7.29
CA LEU A 574 2.98 3.34 -6.29
C LEU A 574 4.45 3.15 -6.73
N VAL A 575 4.85 3.84 -7.80
CA VAL A 575 6.18 3.77 -8.40
C VAL A 575 7.11 4.91 -7.97
N GLU A 576 6.59 5.90 -7.24
CA GLU A 576 7.37 7.03 -6.75
C GLU A 576 8.46 6.58 -5.77
N SER A 577 9.67 7.12 -5.94
CA SER A 577 10.81 6.82 -5.07
C SER A 577 10.71 7.63 -3.77
N HIS A 578 11.09 7.01 -2.67
CA HIS A 578 11.20 7.68 -1.38
C HIS A 578 12.62 7.56 -0.84
N ALA A 579 13.11 8.59 -0.15
CA ALA A 579 14.52 8.66 0.30
C ALA A 579 14.97 7.47 1.17
N TRP A 580 14.02 6.81 1.83
CA TRP A 580 14.21 5.66 2.71
C TRP A 580 13.71 4.34 2.13
N ASP A 581 13.41 4.29 0.82
CA ASP A 581 13.09 3.04 0.16
C ASP A 581 14.29 2.07 0.17
N SER A 582 14.00 0.78 0.05
CA SER A 582 15.03 -0.26 0.00
C SER A 582 14.56 -1.46 -0.83
N ARG A 583 15.52 -2.20 -1.38
CA ARG A 583 15.25 -3.31 -2.30
C ARG A 583 15.52 -4.66 -1.64
N PRO A 584 14.86 -5.75 -2.11
CA PRO A 584 14.97 -7.07 -1.50
C PRO A 584 16.40 -7.55 -1.19
N PRO A 585 17.41 -7.39 -2.09
CA PRO A 585 18.77 -7.85 -1.83
C PRO A 585 19.43 -7.26 -0.57
N SER A 586 19.02 -6.06 -0.15
CA SER A 586 19.62 -5.38 1.00
C SER A 586 19.03 -5.79 2.34
N TRP A 587 17.91 -6.53 2.37
CA TRP A 587 17.20 -6.84 3.62
C TRP A 587 17.87 -7.94 4.45
N PRO A 588 18.29 -9.11 3.90
CA PRO A 588 18.93 -10.15 4.71
C PRO A 588 20.33 -9.74 5.20
N THR A 589 21.02 -8.91 4.40
CA THR A 589 22.37 -8.39 4.71
C THR A 589 22.34 -7.13 5.58
N LEU A 590 21.15 -6.54 5.77
CA LEU A 590 20.93 -5.36 6.60
C LEU A 590 21.81 -4.17 6.16
N LEU A 591 21.86 -3.86 4.86
CA LEU A 591 22.75 -2.80 4.34
C LEU A 591 22.28 -1.38 4.72
N ARG A 592 20.96 -1.19 4.85
CA ARG A 592 20.33 0.09 5.18
C ARG A 592 19.00 -0.16 5.90
N GLY A 593 18.68 0.69 6.88
CA GLY A 593 17.40 0.68 7.60
C GLY A 593 16.49 1.82 7.17
N ILE A 594 15.55 2.20 8.03
CA ILE A 594 14.55 3.24 7.76
C ILE A 594 14.48 4.19 8.95
N ASN A 595 14.55 5.50 8.70
CA ASN A 595 14.33 6.48 9.74
C ASN A 595 12.84 6.62 10.06
N PHE A 596 12.47 6.53 11.33
CA PHE A 596 11.08 6.56 11.77
C PHE A 596 10.70 7.88 12.43
N TRP A 597 11.61 8.45 13.22
CA TRP A 597 11.33 9.68 13.98
C TRP A 597 12.64 10.28 14.49
N GLY A 598 12.71 11.61 14.55
CA GLY A 598 13.81 12.33 15.20
C GLY A 598 13.30 13.64 15.79
N LYS A 599 13.49 13.84 17.11
CA LYS A 599 13.14 15.06 17.85
C LYS A 599 13.85 15.03 19.21
N ASP A 600 14.06 16.19 19.82
CA ASP A 600 14.58 16.33 21.19
C ASP A 600 15.86 15.51 21.44
N ASN A 601 16.79 15.59 20.48
CA ASN A 601 18.07 14.86 20.48
C ASN A 601 17.93 13.33 20.64
N ARG A 602 16.81 12.78 20.17
CA ARG A 602 16.50 11.35 20.17
C ARG A 602 16.05 10.93 18.77
N GLN A 603 16.24 9.66 18.44
CA GLN A 603 15.86 9.10 17.15
C GLN A 603 15.26 7.70 17.33
N ILE A 604 14.29 7.36 16.48
CA ILE A 604 13.84 5.99 16.25
C ILE A 604 14.20 5.60 14.83
N TYR A 605 14.89 4.48 14.70
CA TYR A 605 15.38 3.98 13.42
C TYR A 605 15.15 2.47 13.34
N LEU A 606 14.49 2.03 12.27
CA LEU A 606 14.22 0.63 12.03
C LEU A 606 15.49 -0.06 11.51
N LEU A 607 16.20 -0.72 12.42
CA LEU A 607 17.33 -1.58 12.13
C LEU A 607 17.19 -2.91 12.87
N GLY A 608 17.65 -3.98 12.24
CA GLY A 608 17.69 -5.29 12.86
C GLY A 608 18.86 -5.49 13.81
N ASN A 609 18.76 -6.55 14.62
CA ASN A 609 19.86 -7.13 15.35
C ASN A 609 20.81 -7.86 14.36
N PRO A 610 21.97 -7.30 13.98
CA PRO A 610 22.81 -7.86 12.92
C PRO A 610 23.23 -9.32 13.18
N LEU A 611 23.41 -9.71 14.45
CA LEU A 611 23.73 -11.09 14.81
C LEU A 611 22.61 -12.05 14.38
N ILE A 612 21.36 -11.71 14.69
CA ILE A 612 20.19 -12.54 14.37
C ILE A 612 19.96 -12.56 12.85
N TRP A 613 20.07 -11.42 12.19
CA TRP A 613 19.85 -11.31 10.74
C TRP A 613 20.86 -12.10 9.94
N TRP A 614 22.15 -11.92 10.22
CA TRP A 614 23.21 -12.58 9.46
C TRP A 614 23.25 -14.08 9.75
N SER A 615 23.05 -14.49 11.01
CA SER A 615 23.01 -15.92 11.36
C SER A 615 21.79 -16.63 10.77
N SER A 616 20.60 -16.01 10.79
CA SER A 616 19.40 -16.58 10.18
C SER A 616 19.50 -16.63 8.65
N THR A 617 20.11 -15.61 8.02
CA THR A 617 20.42 -15.62 6.59
C THR A 617 21.43 -16.72 6.24
N ALA A 618 22.47 -16.90 7.07
CA ALA A 618 23.43 -17.98 6.90
C ALA A 618 22.77 -19.36 7.03
N ALA A 619 21.83 -19.54 7.96
CA ALA A 619 21.06 -20.77 8.12
C ALA A 619 20.24 -21.11 6.85
N ILE A 620 19.59 -20.12 6.23
CA ILE A 620 18.93 -20.31 4.93
C ILE A 620 19.94 -20.81 3.88
N GLY A 621 21.12 -20.18 3.80
CA GLY A 621 22.20 -20.60 2.90
C GLY A 621 22.69 -22.03 3.16
N ILE A 622 22.86 -22.41 4.43
CA ILE A 622 23.26 -23.77 4.85
C ILE A 622 22.25 -24.80 4.38
N TYR A 623 20.94 -24.52 4.53
CA TYR A 623 19.91 -25.40 4.02
C TYR A 623 19.95 -25.55 2.50
N PHE A 624 20.16 -24.47 1.73
CA PHE A 624 20.29 -24.58 0.26
C PHE A 624 21.48 -25.44 -0.15
N VAL A 625 22.64 -25.27 0.51
CA VAL A 625 23.82 -26.12 0.29
C VAL A 625 23.51 -27.58 0.64
N PHE A 626 22.88 -27.82 1.80
CA PHE A 626 22.41 -29.14 2.19
C PHE A 626 21.50 -29.75 1.12
N LYS A 627 20.51 -29.01 0.64
CA LYS A 627 19.53 -29.49 -0.34
C LYS A 627 20.17 -29.81 -1.68
N ALA A 628 21.07 -28.95 -2.16
CA ALA A 628 21.82 -29.20 -3.40
C ALA A 628 22.66 -30.49 -3.29
N LEU A 629 23.39 -30.66 -2.19
CA LEU A 629 24.16 -31.89 -1.93
C LEU A 629 23.26 -33.12 -1.78
N ALA A 630 22.11 -32.99 -1.10
CA ALA A 630 21.14 -34.06 -0.93
C ALA A 630 20.58 -34.55 -2.27
N VAL A 631 20.24 -33.63 -3.17
CA VAL A 631 19.75 -33.95 -4.53
C VAL A 631 20.83 -34.66 -5.35
N ILE A 632 22.07 -34.16 -5.32
CA ILE A 632 23.20 -34.79 -6.03
C ILE A 632 23.44 -36.21 -5.50
N ARG A 633 23.45 -36.40 -4.18
CA ARG A 633 23.65 -37.71 -3.55
C ARG A 633 22.48 -38.65 -3.78
N TRP A 634 21.26 -38.13 -3.86
CA TRP A 634 20.08 -38.90 -4.23
C TRP A 634 20.19 -39.41 -5.67
N GLN A 635 20.57 -38.56 -6.63
CA GLN A 635 20.83 -38.96 -8.02
C GLN A 635 21.97 -40.00 -8.12
N ARG A 636 22.97 -39.91 -7.25
CA ARG A 636 24.06 -40.89 -7.12
C ARG A 636 23.68 -42.15 -6.32
N SER A 637 22.41 -42.33 -5.95
CA SER A 637 21.90 -43.50 -5.23
C SER A 637 22.56 -43.75 -3.86
N CYS A 638 23.02 -42.69 -3.18
CA CYS A 638 23.62 -42.81 -1.84
C CYS A 638 22.63 -43.19 -0.72
N ASN A 639 21.33 -43.26 -1.01
CA ASN A 639 20.27 -43.73 -0.11
C ASN A 639 20.12 -42.96 1.23
N ASP A 640 20.51 -41.69 1.29
CA ASP A 640 20.45 -40.86 2.53
C ASP A 640 19.04 -40.77 3.14
N TYR A 641 18.00 -40.71 2.30
CA TYR A 641 16.60 -40.63 2.72
C TYR A 641 16.06 -41.89 3.41
N ARG A 642 16.83 -42.99 3.47
CA ARG A 642 16.53 -44.13 4.35
C ARG A 642 16.69 -43.77 5.82
N HIS A 643 17.53 -42.78 6.14
CA HIS A 643 17.71 -42.31 7.50
C HIS A 643 16.61 -41.32 7.88
N VAL A 644 15.80 -41.68 8.88
CA VAL A 644 14.67 -40.87 9.35
C VAL A 644 15.10 -39.46 9.73
N THR A 645 16.23 -39.28 10.42
CA THR A 645 16.72 -37.95 10.80
C THR A 645 17.02 -37.07 9.60
N PHE A 646 17.58 -37.63 8.52
CA PHE A 646 17.88 -36.89 7.29
C PHE A 646 16.59 -36.45 6.59
N LYS A 647 15.62 -37.38 6.46
CA LYS A 647 14.29 -37.12 5.90
C LYS A 647 13.53 -36.06 6.70
N ARG A 648 13.58 -36.11 8.04
CA ARG A 648 12.92 -35.13 8.92
C ARG A 648 13.60 -33.76 8.87
N PHE A 649 14.93 -33.70 8.77
CA PHE A 649 15.64 -32.43 8.58
C PHE A 649 15.17 -31.74 7.29
N ASP A 650 15.20 -32.45 6.16
CA ASP A 650 14.77 -31.90 4.87
C ASP A 650 13.31 -31.46 4.89
N TYR A 651 12.42 -32.25 5.49
CA TYR A 651 11.00 -31.91 5.58
C TYR A 651 10.71 -30.74 6.53
N GLU A 652 11.16 -30.83 7.79
CA GLU A 652 10.82 -29.84 8.83
C GLU A 652 11.48 -28.48 8.57
N VAL A 653 12.77 -28.46 8.18
CA VAL A 653 13.48 -27.21 7.84
C VAL A 653 13.02 -26.70 6.48
N GLY A 654 12.79 -27.59 5.51
CA GLY A 654 12.32 -27.22 4.18
C GLY A 654 10.95 -26.56 4.18
N MET A 655 10.04 -26.98 5.07
CA MET A 655 8.76 -26.30 5.28
C MET A 655 8.96 -24.84 5.71
N SER A 656 9.88 -24.57 6.65
CA SER A 656 10.17 -23.22 7.13
C SER A 656 10.91 -22.37 6.10
N VAL A 657 11.88 -22.96 5.38
CA VAL A 657 12.59 -22.28 4.27
C VAL A 657 11.62 -21.93 3.14
N LEU A 658 10.65 -22.79 2.84
CA LEU A 658 9.60 -22.47 1.87
C LEU A 658 8.75 -21.28 2.36
N GLY A 659 8.48 -21.20 3.66
CA GLY A 659 7.82 -20.04 4.27
C GLY A 659 8.62 -18.75 4.07
N TRP A 660 9.93 -18.79 4.33
CA TRP A 660 10.84 -17.67 4.04
C TRP A 660 10.83 -17.30 2.55
N PHE A 661 10.91 -18.28 1.64
CA PHE A 661 10.93 -18.07 0.20
C PHE A 661 9.67 -17.34 -0.30
N PHE A 662 8.48 -17.80 0.08
CA PHE A 662 7.22 -17.14 -0.31
C PHE A 662 7.13 -15.72 0.21
N HIS A 663 7.68 -15.41 1.38
CA HIS A 663 7.65 -14.06 1.96
C HIS A 663 8.82 -13.17 1.53
N TYR A 664 9.71 -13.65 0.65
CA TYR A 664 10.88 -12.89 0.22
C TYR A 664 10.97 -12.78 -1.31
N PHE A 665 10.88 -13.89 -2.02
CA PHE A 665 11.07 -13.94 -3.47
C PHE A 665 10.07 -13.07 -4.25
N PRO A 666 8.76 -13.02 -3.96
CA PRO A 666 7.82 -12.21 -4.73
C PRO A 666 8.15 -10.72 -4.75
N PHE A 667 8.85 -10.19 -3.74
CA PHE A 667 9.25 -8.78 -3.73
C PHE A 667 10.28 -8.42 -4.81
N TYR A 668 10.98 -9.40 -5.38
CA TYR A 668 11.85 -9.20 -6.56
C TYR A 668 11.05 -8.94 -7.83
N LEU A 669 9.80 -9.42 -7.88
CA LEU A 669 8.91 -9.29 -9.03
C LEU A 669 8.05 -8.03 -8.97
N MET A 670 8.18 -7.23 -7.92
CA MET A 670 7.36 -6.05 -7.66
C MET A 670 8.10 -4.77 -8.02
N ALA A 671 7.70 -4.13 -9.12
CA ALA A 671 8.22 -2.84 -9.57
C ALA A 671 7.53 -1.65 -8.88
N ARG A 672 7.43 -1.70 -7.55
CA ARG A 672 6.85 -0.62 -6.73
C ARG A 672 7.81 -0.19 -5.62
N GLN A 673 7.42 0.83 -4.87
CA GLN A 673 8.12 1.26 -3.67
C GLN A 673 8.07 0.19 -2.56
N LEU A 674 9.23 -0.11 -1.97
CA LEU A 674 9.41 -1.15 -0.96
C LEU A 674 10.33 -0.68 0.18
N PHE A 675 10.24 -1.37 1.31
CA PHE A 675 10.87 -0.98 2.57
C PHE A 675 11.31 -2.22 3.37
N LEU A 676 12.33 -2.07 4.22
CA LEU A 676 12.88 -3.15 5.07
C LEU A 676 11.81 -3.90 5.89
N HIS A 677 10.76 -3.22 6.33
CA HIS A 677 9.69 -3.85 7.12
C HIS A 677 8.92 -4.94 6.37
N HIS A 678 8.96 -4.95 5.03
CA HIS A 678 8.38 -6.02 4.21
C HIS A 678 9.06 -7.37 4.43
N TYR A 679 10.32 -7.38 4.91
CA TYR A 679 11.07 -8.60 5.18
C TYR A 679 10.69 -9.26 6.52
N LEU A 680 9.97 -8.60 7.42
CA LEU A 680 9.73 -9.11 8.78
C LEU A 680 8.98 -10.46 8.86
N PRO A 681 7.95 -10.72 8.02
CA PRO A 681 7.36 -12.05 7.95
C PRO A 681 8.37 -13.12 7.49
N ALA A 682 9.25 -12.81 6.52
CA ALA A 682 10.30 -13.72 6.09
C ALA A 682 11.35 -13.95 7.18
N LEU A 683 11.76 -12.89 7.89
CA LEU A 683 12.67 -12.97 9.04
C LEU A 683 12.14 -13.91 10.12
N TYR A 684 10.84 -13.89 10.41
CA TYR A 684 10.21 -14.82 11.36
C TYR A 684 10.48 -16.29 10.97
N PHE A 685 10.29 -16.63 9.69
CA PHE A 685 10.63 -17.97 9.19
C PHE A 685 12.14 -18.23 9.18
N ALA A 686 12.99 -17.23 8.89
CA ALA A 686 14.44 -17.38 8.95
C ALA A 686 14.95 -17.68 10.37
N ILE A 687 14.40 -17.02 11.39
CA ILE A 687 14.68 -17.31 12.81
C ILE A 687 14.23 -18.74 13.16
N MET A 688 13.07 -19.17 12.65
CA MET A 688 12.59 -20.54 12.84
C MET A 688 13.56 -21.56 12.23
N VAL A 689 14.06 -21.33 11.01
CA VAL A 689 15.07 -22.18 10.34
C VAL A 689 16.34 -22.27 11.18
N LEU A 690 16.89 -21.13 11.61
CA LEU A 690 18.07 -21.09 12.48
C LEU A 690 17.87 -21.96 13.74
N CYS A 691 16.72 -21.84 14.39
CA CYS A 691 16.41 -22.62 15.58
C CYS A 691 16.29 -24.13 15.30
N GLN A 692 15.63 -24.50 14.20
CA GLN A 692 15.52 -25.90 13.80
C GLN A 692 16.90 -26.50 13.50
N GLU A 693 17.77 -25.80 12.76
CA GLU A 693 19.13 -26.25 12.49
C GLU A 693 19.94 -26.47 13.78
N PHE A 694 19.86 -25.53 14.73
CA PHE A 694 20.47 -25.69 16.06
C PHE A 694 19.93 -26.93 16.79
N ASP A 695 18.62 -27.19 16.75
CA ASP A 695 18.04 -28.40 17.35
C ASP A 695 18.61 -29.66 16.71
N PHE A 696 18.66 -29.71 15.38
CA PHE A 696 19.18 -30.88 14.68
C PHE A 696 20.65 -31.13 14.99
N ILE A 697 21.50 -30.10 14.91
CA ILE A 697 22.94 -30.20 15.16
C ILE A 697 23.23 -30.62 16.60
N THR A 698 22.56 -30.01 17.58
CA THR A 698 22.87 -30.24 18.99
C THR A 698 22.20 -31.49 19.56
N SER A 699 21.06 -31.91 18.99
CA SER A 699 20.15 -32.82 19.67
C SER A 699 19.74 -34.06 18.87
N ARG A 700 19.77 -34.02 17.54
CA ARG A 700 19.25 -35.11 16.68
C ARG A 700 20.34 -35.80 15.86
N ILE A 701 21.39 -35.09 15.44
CA ILE A 701 22.51 -35.64 14.67
C ILE A 701 23.51 -36.32 15.61
N LYS A 702 23.59 -37.66 15.53
CA LYS A 702 24.46 -38.47 16.40
C LYS A 702 25.93 -38.48 15.98
N SER A 703 26.23 -38.27 14.69
CA SER A 703 27.59 -38.38 14.13
C SER A 703 28.58 -37.37 14.73
N LEU A 704 28.09 -36.21 15.16
CA LEU A 704 28.91 -35.14 15.75
C LEU A 704 29.22 -35.36 17.24
N GLY A 705 28.66 -36.39 17.90
CA GLY A 705 28.86 -36.63 19.34
C GLY A 705 28.23 -35.58 20.29
N LEU A 706 27.68 -34.48 19.75
CA LEU A 706 26.98 -33.44 20.51
C LEU A 706 25.64 -33.93 21.07
N ALA A 707 24.92 -34.79 20.33
CA ALA A 707 23.65 -35.35 20.77
C ALA A 707 23.76 -36.16 22.09
N SER A 708 24.93 -36.74 22.36
CA SER A 708 25.24 -37.44 23.63
C SER A 708 25.60 -36.50 24.79
N LYS A 709 25.85 -35.21 24.52
CA LYS A 709 26.23 -34.19 25.51
C LYS A 709 25.28 -32.98 25.46
N PRO A 710 24.02 -33.14 25.91
CA PRO A 710 23.00 -32.09 25.81
C PRO A 710 23.36 -30.79 26.56
N ALA A 711 24.27 -30.85 27.54
CA ALA A 711 24.77 -29.67 28.24
C ALA A 711 25.50 -28.70 27.30
N ILE A 712 26.31 -29.20 26.36
CA ILE A 712 27.06 -28.36 25.41
C ILE A 712 26.09 -27.59 24.51
N GLY A 713 25.07 -28.27 23.96
CA GLY A 713 24.05 -27.62 23.15
C GLY A 713 23.31 -26.51 23.90
N ARG A 714 22.96 -26.74 25.19
CA ARG A 714 22.32 -25.72 26.03
C ARG A 714 23.24 -24.52 26.30
N ILE A 715 24.53 -24.76 26.55
CA ILE A 715 25.52 -23.68 26.75
C ILE A 715 25.68 -22.86 25.48
N MET A 716 25.74 -23.50 24.30
CA MET A 716 25.81 -22.80 23.02
C MET A 716 24.57 -21.93 22.77
N MET A 717 23.36 -22.48 22.99
CA MET A 717 22.11 -21.73 22.84
C MET A 717 22.03 -20.55 23.82
N ALA A 718 22.41 -20.77 25.08
CA ALA A 718 22.44 -19.73 26.09
C ALA A 718 23.46 -18.63 25.75
N GLY A 719 24.66 -19.00 25.31
CA GLY A 719 25.68 -18.06 24.86
C GLY A 719 25.24 -17.23 23.66
N PHE A 720 24.61 -17.86 22.65
CA PHE A 720 24.07 -17.15 21.49
C PHE A 720 22.93 -16.20 21.87
N LEU A 721 22.05 -16.61 22.79
CA LEU A 721 20.97 -15.76 23.30
C LEU A 721 21.53 -14.57 24.11
N LEU A 722 22.52 -14.80 24.98
CA LEU A 722 23.18 -13.72 25.73
C LEU A 722 23.86 -12.71 24.81
N LEU A 723 24.51 -13.18 23.74
CA LEU A 723 25.10 -12.29 22.73
C LEU A 723 24.01 -11.51 21.98
N SER A 724 22.89 -12.15 21.64
CA SER A 724 21.75 -11.48 21.01
C SER A 724 21.16 -10.38 21.91
N ILE A 725 21.06 -10.65 23.22
CA ILE A 725 20.64 -9.65 24.23
C ILE A 725 21.64 -8.49 24.28
N ALA A 726 22.94 -8.78 24.30
CA ALA A 726 23.97 -7.73 24.32
C ALA A 726 23.86 -6.82 23.09
N VAL A 727 23.73 -7.41 21.89
CA VAL A 727 23.52 -6.64 20.65
C VAL A 727 22.23 -5.83 20.70
N PHE A 728 21.13 -6.42 21.19
CA PHE A 728 19.86 -5.69 21.37
C PHE A 728 20.03 -4.47 22.27
N THR A 729 20.74 -4.61 23.41
CA THR A 729 20.96 -3.49 24.34
C THR A 729 21.77 -2.36 23.71
N LEU A 730 22.76 -2.67 22.87
CA LEU A 730 23.56 -1.67 22.15
C LEU A 730 22.71 -0.82 21.20
N TYR A 731 21.76 -1.43 20.48
CA TYR A 731 20.87 -0.72 19.55
C TYR A 731 19.51 -0.33 20.16
N SER A 732 19.28 -0.60 21.45
CA SER A 732 18.04 -0.25 22.14
C SER A 732 17.70 1.26 22.14
N PRO A 733 18.67 2.20 22.10
CA PRO A 733 18.35 3.63 21.94
C PRO A 733 17.57 3.95 20.67
N LEU A 734 17.88 3.27 19.55
CA LEU A 734 17.17 3.43 18.27
C LEU A 734 15.76 2.79 18.26
N VAL A 735 15.47 1.90 19.21
CA VAL A 735 14.17 1.21 19.32
C VAL A 735 13.20 2.01 20.19
N TYR A 736 13.67 2.46 21.36
CA TYR A 736 12.84 3.14 22.35
C TYR A 736 12.92 4.68 22.27
N GLY A 737 13.78 5.21 21.40
CA GLY A 737 14.12 6.64 21.38
C GLY A 737 14.79 7.08 22.68
N ASN A 738 15.63 6.24 23.28
CA ASN A 738 16.29 6.59 24.54
C ASN A 738 17.46 7.57 24.31
N PRO A 739 17.86 8.33 25.35
CA PRO A 739 19.11 9.08 25.33
C PRO A 739 20.29 8.20 24.91
N TRP A 740 21.13 8.76 24.03
CA TRP A 740 22.38 8.15 23.61
C TRP A 740 23.48 9.20 23.52
N THR A 741 24.73 8.78 23.40
CA THR A 741 25.84 9.70 23.14
C THR A 741 26.31 9.59 21.71
N GLN A 742 26.72 10.71 21.12
CA GLN A 742 27.26 10.76 19.77
C GLN A 742 28.40 9.75 19.57
N SER A 743 29.32 9.66 20.53
CA SER A 743 30.47 8.75 20.46
C SER A 743 30.09 7.26 20.55
N ALA A 744 29.09 6.91 21.36
CA ALA A 744 28.59 5.54 21.46
C ALA A 744 27.81 5.14 20.19
N CYS A 745 27.03 6.06 19.63
CA CYS A 745 26.33 5.86 18.36
C CYS A 745 27.31 5.60 17.21
N GLN A 746 28.37 6.41 17.08
CA GLN A 746 29.37 6.24 16.02
C GLN A 746 30.11 4.90 16.13
N LYS A 747 30.42 4.44 17.35
CA LYS A 747 31.12 3.16 17.57
C LYS A 747 30.35 1.94 17.10
N VAL A 748 29.01 1.99 17.08
CA VAL A 748 28.17 0.86 16.68
C VAL A 748 27.73 0.94 15.21
N LYS A 749 28.16 1.95 14.46
CA LYS A 749 27.91 2.06 13.03
C LYS A 749 28.84 1.12 12.26
N LEU A 750 28.45 -0.15 12.13
CA LEU A 750 29.28 -1.22 11.57
C LEU A 750 29.43 -1.17 10.05
N LEU A 751 28.42 -0.67 9.35
CA LEU A 751 28.39 -0.59 7.89
C LEU A 751 28.27 0.87 7.45
N ASN A 752 28.94 1.22 6.35
CA ASN A 752 28.87 2.57 5.76
C ASN A 752 27.43 2.93 5.32
N GLY A 753 26.63 1.95 4.92
CA GLY A 753 25.24 2.14 4.52
C GLY A 753 24.26 2.43 5.66
N TRP A 754 24.69 2.31 6.93
CA TRP A 754 23.84 2.63 8.07
C TRP A 754 23.82 4.13 8.32
N ASP A 755 22.73 4.78 7.95
CA ASP A 755 22.59 6.24 7.88
C ASP A 755 21.75 6.85 9.01
N PHE A 756 21.63 6.17 10.15
CA PHE A 756 21.12 6.82 11.36
C PHE A 756 22.06 7.96 11.80
N ASP A 757 21.49 9.10 12.18
CA ASP A 757 22.24 10.34 12.40
C ASP A 757 22.75 10.41 13.84
N CYS A 758 24.02 10.07 14.02
CA CYS A 758 24.64 10.15 15.33
C CYS A 758 24.82 11.59 15.84
N ASN A 759 24.75 12.61 14.97
CA ASN A 759 24.90 14.02 15.37
C ASN A 759 23.65 14.58 16.05
N THR A 760 22.51 13.89 15.89
CA THR A 760 21.28 14.22 16.63
C THR A 760 21.45 14.04 18.14
N PHE A 761 22.31 13.12 18.59
CA PHE A 761 22.51 12.83 20.01
C PHE A 761 23.49 13.80 20.68
N HIS A 762 23.27 14.08 21.96
CA HIS A 762 24.21 14.85 22.78
C HIS A 762 25.59 14.18 22.93
N THR A 763 26.60 14.98 23.26
CA THR A 763 27.96 14.48 23.52
C THR A 763 28.06 13.75 24.86
N ASP A 764 27.28 14.19 25.85
CA ASP A 764 27.24 13.63 27.20
C ASP A 764 25.79 13.37 27.67
N LEU A 765 25.60 12.33 28.50
CA LEU A 765 24.28 11.93 28.99
C LEU A 765 23.67 12.95 29.97
N SER A 766 24.47 13.75 30.67
CA SER A 766 24.00 14.78 31.61
C SER A 766 23.17 15.87 30.93
N GLN A 767 23.39 16.10 29.64
CA GLN A 767 22.65 17.11 28.84
C GLN A 767 21.17 16.75 28.65
N TYR A 768 20.80 15.48 28.79
CA TYR A 768 19.39 15.05 28.77
C TYR A 768 18.67 15.27 30.12
N ILE A 769 19.40 15.57 31.19
CA ILE A 769 18.86 15.76 32.55
C ILE A 769 18.54 17.24 32.80
N THR A 770 19.19 18.17 32.09
CA THR A 770 19.08 19.63 32.24
C THR A 770 17.80 20.25 31.66
N GLY A 771 16.65 19.57 31.81
CA GLY A 771 15.32 20.07 31.43
C GLY A 771 14.45 20.57 32.59
N VAL A 772 14.97 20.62 33.82
CA VAL A 772 14.24 21.15 34.98
C VAL A 772 15.17 22.06 35.78
N ASN A 773 15.35 23.30 35.32
CA ASN A 773 15.72 24.47 36.13
C ASN A 773 15.74 25.72 35.24
N SER A 774 14.57 26.33 35.06
CA SER A 774 14.47 27.73 34.62
C SER A 774 13.22 28.35 35.23
N VAL A 775 13.18 28.39 36.56
CA VAL A 775 12.43 29.42 37.29
C VAL A 775 13.47 30.27 38.01
N ALA A 776 13.37 31.58 37.79
CA ALA A 776 14.07 32.66 38.48
C ALA A 776 15.60 32.80 38.26
N ASN A 777 15.97 33.67 37.32
CA ASN A 777 16.95 34.70 37.64
C ASN A 777 16.34 36.07 37.31
N VAL A 778 15.80 36.70 38.35
CA VAL A 778 15.46 38.11 38.43
C VAL A 778 16.73 38.88 38.69
N VAL A 779 17.08 39.84 37.82
CA VAL A 779 17.79 41.09 38.18
C VAL A 779 17.50 42.14 37.08
N PRO A 780 17.51 43.45 37.34
CA PRO A 780 16.46 44.23 37.99
C PRO A 780 15.92 45.36 37.09
N THR A 781 14.63 45.67 37.20
CA THR A 781 14.01 46.91 36.68
C THR A 781 14.02 48.03 37.71
N THR A 782 14.27 49.28 37.28
CA THR A 782 13.62 50.52 37.78
C THR A 782 14.05 51.73 36.91
N PRO A 783 13.29 52.85 36.84
CA PRO A 783 11.82 52.99 36.77
C PRO A 783 11.31 54.16 35.87
N ALA A 784 9.98 54.21 35.71
CA ALA A 784 9.06 55.36 35.51
C ALA A 784 8.16 55.17 34.26
N SER A 785 6.82 55.31 34.30
CA SER A 785 5.89 55.82 35.31
C SER A 785 4.48 55.25 35.07
N VAL A 786 3.75 54.98 36.15
CA VAL A 786 2.29 54.70 36.21
C VAL A 786 1.58 56.04 36.50
N PRO A 787 0.26 56.27 36.25
CA PRO A 787 -0.79 55.64 37.05
C PRO A 787 -2.13 55.26 36.35
N GLN A 788 -2.73 54.17 36.87
CA GLN A 788 -4.16 53.93 37.23
C GLN A 788 -5.21 53.83 36.11
N VAL A 789 -5.89 52.70 35.86
CA VAL A 789 -6.79 51.82 36.69
C VAL A 789 -8.10 52.47 37.12
N ALA A 790 -9.22 51.98 36.55
CA ALA A 790 -10.52 51.64 37.19
C ALA A 790 -11.55 51.41 36.05
N SER A 791 -11.92 50.18 35.68
CA SER A 791 -12.83 49.22 36.33
C SER A 791 -14.32 49.40 35.97
N GLN A 792 -14.89 48.27 35.52
CA GLN A 792 -16.28 47.79 35.67
C GLN A 792 -17.39 48.24 34.71
N GLN A 793 -17.77 47.25 33.89
CA GLN A 793 -19.10 46.63 33.75
C GLN A 793 -20.35 47.47 33.47
N GLU A 794 -21.05 46.95 32.45
CA GLU A 794 -22.49 46.73 32.33
C GLU A 794 -23.40 47.76 31.61
N GLN A 795 -24.35 47.14 30.90
CA GLN A 795 -25.62 47.62 30.37
C GLN A 795 -25.69 48.19 28.93
N GLN A 796 -26.18 47.30 28.06
CA GLN A 796 -27.41 47.44 27.27
C GLN A 796 -27.79 48.85 26.80
N GLN A 797 -27.78 49.06 25.47
CA GLN A 797 -28.98 49.35 24.68
C GLN A 797 -28.61 49.51 23.19
N ALA A 798 -29.22 48.68 22.35
CA ALA A 798 -29.56 49.01 20.96
C ALA A 798 -30.67 50.10 20.97
N PRO A 799 -31.07 50.78 19.87
CA PRO A 799 -30.93 50.32 18.48
C PRO A 799 -30.71 51.40 17.39
N ALA A 800 -30.48 50.91 16.16
CA ALA A 800 -31.02 51.35 14.87
C ALA A 800 -30.93 52.84 14.46
N VAL A 801 -30.63 53.20 13.22
CA VAL A 801 -31.54 53.12 12.05
C VAL A 801 -30.81 53.75 10.84
N GLU A 802 -30.97 53.11 9.67
CA GLU A 802 -31.01 53.60 8.25
C GLU A 802 -29.90 54.56 7.72
N VAL A 803 -29.09 54.22 6.69
CA VAL A 803 -29.38 54.03 5.23
C VAL A 803 -29.74 55.38 4.55
N PRO A 804 -29.45 55.72 3.25
CA PRO A 804 -28.64 55.11 2.16
C PRO A 804 -27.78 56.11 1.29
N HIS A 805 -27.12 55.55 0.24
CA HIS A 805 -26.84 56.12 -1.10
C HIS A 805 -25.75 57.22 -1.22
N GLN A 806 -24.97 57.37 -2.29
CA GLN A 806 -24.76 56.71 -3.59
C GLN A 806 -23.44 57.25 -4.19
N GLN A 807 -22.74 56.41 -4.95
CA GLN A 807 -21.96 56.69 -6.19
C GLN A 807 -21.09 57.97 -6.31
N GLN A 808 -19.78 57.80 -6.56
CA GLN A 808 -19.19 58.01 -7.90
C GLN A 808 -17.69 57.63 -7.97
N GLU A 809 -17.30 57.19 -9.17
CA GLU A 809 -15.97 56.84 -9.70
C GLU A 809 -14.93 57.97 -9.46
N GLN A 810 -13.61 57.79 -9.43
CA GLN A 810 -12.72 57.20 -10.44
C GLN A 810 -11.25 57.25 -9.93
N GLU A 811 -10.41 56.35 -10.46
CA GLU A 811 -8.93 56.45 -10.64
C GLU A 811 -7.92 56.23 -9.48
N GLN A 812 -7.09 55.19 -9.70
CA GLN A 812 -5.83 54.74 -9.07
C GLN A 812 -4.66 55.75 -9.24
N PRO A 813 -3.42 55.48 -8.75
CA PRO A 813 -2.94 54.51 -7.75
C PRO A 813 -1.99 55.14 -6.70
N ASP A 814 -1.77 54.53 -5.53
CA ASP A 814 -0.41 54.48 -4.94
C ASP A 814 -0.27 53.56 -3.72
N GLN A 815 0.68 52.62 -3.88
CA GLN A 815 1.68 52.14 -2.93
C GLN A 815 1.27 51.73 -1.50
N ALA A 816 1.15 50.41 -1.32
CA ALA A 816 1.19 49.73 -0.03
C ALA A 816 2.63 49.72 0.53
N ALA A 817 2.79 50.20 1.77
CA ALA A 817 3.94 49.89 2.63
C ALA A 817 3.46 48.98 3.76
N VAL A 818 3.81 47.69 3.67
CA VAL A 818 3.60 46.69 4.73
C VAL A 818 4.89 46.56 5.53
N THR A 819 4.83 46.89 6.81
CA THR A 819 5.86 46.58 7.81
C THR A 819 5.77 45.10 8.20
N SER A 820 6.76 44.29 7.82
CA SER A 820 6.86 42.88 8.19
C SER A 820 7.71 42.66 9.45
N ALA A 821 7.13 41.98 10.44
CA ALA A 821 7.85 41.40 11.58
C ALA A 821 8.57 40.10 11.16
N LYS A 822 9.75 39.89 11.73
CA LYS A 822 10.74 38.84 11.40
C LYS A 822 10.27 37.41 11.71
N LEU A 823 10.43 36.51 10.72
CA LEU A 823 10.69 35.08 10.92
C LEU A 823 11.96 34.70 10.12
N SER A 824 12.81 33.90 10.74
CA SER A 824 14.11 33.46 10.20
C SER A 824 13.93 32.29 9.24
N GLY A 825 14.39 32.41 7.99
CA GLY A 825 14.44 31.31 7.01
C GLY A 825 14.62 31.76 5.56
N SER A 826 15.77 31.43 4.96
CA SER A 826 16.22 31.69 3.58
C SER A 826 16.48 33.17 3.20
N VAL A 827 17.75 33.51 2.95
CA VAL A 827 18.12 34.77 2.31
C VAL A 827 18.23 34.49 0.81
N ALA A 828 17.23 34.90 0.04
CA ALA A 828 17.35 34.95 -1.43
C ALA A 828 18.25 36.14 -1.77
N ARG A 829 19.45 35.87 -2.33
CA ARG A 829 20.33 36.91 -2.89
C ARG A 829 20.17 36.89 -4.41
N VAL A 830 19.77 38.02 -4.99
CA VAL A 830 19.70 38.19 -6.45
C VAL A 830 21.05 38.70 -6.93
N GLU A 831 21.71 37.94 -7.81
CA GLU A 831 22.93 38.37 -8.50
C GLU A 831 22.61 38.50 -10.00
N TYR A 832 22.83 39.68 -10.56
CA TYR A 832 22.69 39.89 -11.99
C TYR A 832 23.98 39.48 -12.69
N ARG A 833 23.88 38.67 -13.74
CA ARG A 833 25.04 38.22 -14.52
C ARG A 833 24.85 38.53 -15.99
N ASP A 834 25.94 38.87 -16.66
CA ASP A 834 25.94 38.97 -18.13
C ASP A 834 25.86 37.58 -18.79
N GLN A 835 25.74 37.56 -20.12
CA GLN A 835 25.71 36.32 -20.92
C GLN A 835 26.99 35.46 -20.82
N HIS A 836 28.05 35.98 -20.21
CA HIS A 836 29.33 35.29 -19.99
C HIS A 836 29.53 34.88 -18.52
N GLY A 837 28.53 35.09 -17.66
CA GLY A 837 28.52 34.66 -16.25
C GLY A 837 29.19 35.61 -15.27
N ASN A 838 29.61 36.81 -15.71
CA ASN A 838 30.22 37.81 -14.83
C ASN A 838 29.14 38.56 -14.03
N VAL A 839 29.39 38.79 -12.74
CA VAL A 839 28.44 39.51 -11.87
C VAL A 839 28.46 41.01 -12.23
N LEU A 840 27.30 41.54 -12.61
CA LEU A 840 27.10 42.95 -12.90
C LEU A 840 26.60 43.69 -11.63
N PRO A 841 27.15 44.87 -11.32
CA PRO A 841 26.62 45.71 -10.25
C PRO A 841 25.26 46.31 -10.63
N GLU A 842 24.41 46.56 -9.63
CA GLU A 842 22.99 46.89 -9.83
C GLU A 842 22.75 48.20 -10.59
N ASP A 843 23.68 49.15 -10.49
CA ASP A 843 23.67 50.43 -11.21
C ASP A 843 23.82 50.25 -12.73
N VAL A 844 24.67 49.32 -13.15
CA VAL A 844 24.86 48.96 -14.57
C VAL A 844 23.65 48.20 -15.12
N VAL A 845 23.00 47.38 -14.30
CA VAL A 845 21.77 46.69 -14.69
C VAL A 845 20.61 47.67 -14.85
N ALA A 846 20.54 48.69 -13.99
CA ALA A 846 19.54 49.75 -14.08
C ALA A 846 19.71 50.59 -15.37
N SER A 847 20.96 50.89 -15.78
CA SER A 847 21.21 51.60 -17.04
C SER A 847 20.87 50.73 -18.27
N LEU A 848 21.27 49.46 -18.29
CA LEU A 848 20.94 48.54 -19.38
C LEU A 848 19.43 48.27 -19.50
N ARG A 849 18.70 48.31 -18.37
CA ARG A 849 17.23 48.24 -18.33
C ARG A 849 16.59 49.47 -18.97
N SER A 850 17.16 50.67 -18.75
CA SER A 850 16.68 51.90 -19.39
C SER A 850 16.91 51.91 -20.91
N GLU A 851 17.91 51.18 -21.39
CA GLU A 851 18.18 50.98 -22.83
C GLU A 851 17.38 49.82 -23.46
N GLY A 852 16.56 49.09 -22.70
CA GLY A 852 15.74 47.99 -23.20
C GLY A 852 16.52 46.71 -23.57
N LYS A 853 17.76 46.55 -23.10
CA LYS A 853 18.68 45.45 -23.48
C LYS A 853 18.80 44.35 -22.43
N VAL A 854 17.79 44.17 -21.55
CA VAL A 854 17.84 43.17 -20.47
C VAL A 854 16.68 42.18 -20.60
N LYS A 855 17.01 40.87 -20.59
CA LYS A 855 16.06 39.76 -20.49
C LYS A 855 16.35 39.02 -19.18
N PHE A 856 15.34 38.82 -18.32
CA PHE A 856 15.50 38.14 -17.04
C PHE A 856 15.14 36.66 -17.18
N GLU A 857 16.04 35.77 -16.71
CA GLU A 857 15.79 34.33 -16.57
C GLU A 857 16.17 33.91 -15.15
N THR A 858 15.28 33.20 -14.45
CA THR A 858 15.49 32.77 -13.06
C THR A 858 16.07 31.35 -13.03
N ARG A 859 17.23 31.18 -12.36
CA ARG A 859 17.89 29.87 -12.20
C ARG A 859 18.15 29.59 -10.72
N TYR A 860 17.74 28.42 -10.24
CA TYR A 860 17.98 27.98 -8.87
C TYR A 860 19.28 27.18 -8.79
N GLU A 861 20.24 27.63 -7.97
CA GLU A 861 21.49 26.91 -7.71
C GLU A 861 21.70 26.80 -6.19
N SER A 862 21.72 25.57 -5.66
CA SER A 862 21.95 25.31 -4.24
C SER A 862 23.44 25.19 -3.95
N ARG A 863 24.03 26.19 -3.29
CA ARG A 863 25.44 26.17 -2.82
C ARG A 863 25.52 26.04 -1.30
N SER A 864 26.16 24.98 -0.81
CA SER A 864 26.56 24.84 0.59
C SER A 864 27.86 25.61 0.83
N LYS A 865 27.84 26.64 1.70
CA LYS A 865 29.04 27.38 2.10
C LYS A 865 29.90 26.54 3.07
N LEU A 866 31.16 26.30 2.71
CA LEU A 866 32.24 25.97 3.65
C LEU A 866 33.15 27.21 3.73
N GLU A 867 33.26 27.82 4.91
CA GLU A 867 34.23 28.87 5.15
C GLU A 867 35.64 28.27 5.29
N HIS A 868 36.57 28.82 4.49
CA HIS A 868 38.02 28.65 4.55
C HIS A 868 38.63 27.30 4.14
N ALA A 869 38.84 27.12 2.83
CA ALA A 869 40.13 26.79 2.17
C ALA A 869 39.85 26.30 0.73
N GLN A 870 40.81 26.51 -0.17
CA GLN A 870 40.77 26.23 -1.62
C GLN A 870 39.97 24.97 -2.04
N GLU A 871 39.06 25.15 -3.00
CA GLU A 871 38.30 24.09 -3.65
C GLU A 871 39.16 23.34 -4.69
N ILE A 872 39.29 22.02 -4.52
CA ILE A 872 39.39 21.06 -5.64
C ILE A 872 38.53 19.85 -5.26
N PRO A 873 37.43 19.53 -5.97
CA PRO A 873 36.71 18.29 -5.74
C PRO A 873 37.42 17.14 -6.46
N ILE A 874 37.96 16.20 -5.68
CA ILE A 874 38.44 14.89 -6.14
C ILE A 874 37.32 13.88 -5.91
N VAL A 875 36.89 13.19 -6.97
CA VAL A 875 36.06 11.98 -6.87
C VAL A 875 36.78 10.86 -7.61
N ASN A 876 37.18 9.81 -6.89
CA ASN A 876 37.90 8.62 -7.39
C ASN A 876 39.19 8.86 -8.21
N GLY A 877 39.94 9.91 -7.89
CA GLY A 877 41.35 10.02 -8.31
C GLY A 877 41.61 10.30 -9.80
N GLN A 878 40.61 10.61 -10.63
CA GLN A 878 40.83 11.06 -12.02
C GLN A 878 39.83 12.14 -12.48
N LEU A 879 40.31 13.01 -13.38
CA LEU A 879 39.65 14.19 -13.95
C LEU A 879 38.58 13.78 -14.99
N ALA A 880 37.33 14.24 -14.85
CA ALA A 880 36.27 13.98 -15.82
C ALA A 880 36.40 14.92 -17.06
N PRO A 881 36.36 14.40 -18.30
CA PRO A 881 36.29 15.23 -19.51
C PRO A 881 34.87 15.76 -19.78
N PRO A 882 34.72 16.82 -20.60
CA PRO A 882 33.44 17.49 -20.85
C PRO A 882 32.48 16.63 -21.69
N HIS A 883 31.19 16.82 -21.42
CA HIS A 883 30.05 16.12 -22.03
C HIS A 883 29.86 16.51 -23.51
N PRO A 884 29.75 15.56 -24.46
CA PRO A 884 29.33 15.84 -25.83
C PRO A 884 27.88 15.37 -26.04
N ASP A 885 26.95 16.31 -26.18
CA ASP A 885 25.68 16.09 -26.90
C ASP A 885 25.80 16.75 -28.28
N VAL A 886 26.67 16.21 -29.12
CA VAL A 886 26.58 16.27 -30.58
C VAL A 886 27.25 14.98 -31.07
N GLU A 887 26.60 14.32 -32.02
CA GLU A 887 27.04 13.11 -32.74
C GLU A 887 26.56 11.75 -32.17
N GLY A 888 25.55 11.22 -32.85
CA GLY A 888 25.76 10.00 -33.65
C GLY A 888 25.81 8.68 -32.89
N GLN A 889 24.83 7.83 -33.21
CA GLN A 889 24.85 6.39 -32.98
C GLN A 889 26.25 5.79 -33.18
N ASN A 890 26.71 4.99 -32.22
CA ASN A 890 27.83 4.10 -32.45
C ASN A 890 27.38 2.62 -32.37
N PRO A 891 27.41 1.89 -33.50
CA PRO A 891 27.31 0.45 -33.55
C PRO A 891 28.70 -0.18 -33.60
N GLU A 892 29.03 -1.13 -32.73
CA GLU A 892 30.11 -2.07 -33.04
C GLU A 892 29.79 -3.49 -32.56
N THR A 893 29.58 -4.38 -33.52
CA THR A 893 30.14 -5.73 -33.48
C THR A 893 30.53 -6.13 -34.90
N GLY A 894 31.82 -6.40 -35.12
CA GLY A 894 32.28 -7.36 -36.14
C GLY A 894 32.94 -6.81 -37.39
N ALA A 895 34.27 -6.86 -37.38
CA ALA A 895 35.25 -6.62 -38.44
C ALA A 895 34.96 -7.25 -39.84
N GLY A 896 35.41 -6.55 -40.90
CA GLY A 896 35.78 -7.14 -42.20
C GLY A 896 35.55 -6.23 -43.44
N LYS A 897 36.62 -5.62 -43.98
CA LYS A 897 36.71 -4.92 -45.30
C LYS A 897 37.19 -5.90 -46.41
N PRO A 898 37.19 -5.57 -47.74
CA PRO A 898 36.66 -4.39 -48.47
C PRO A 898 35.93 -4.67 -49.83
N GLU A 899 35.32 -3.60 -50.40
CA GLU A 899 35.10 -3.23 -51.83
C GLU A 899 34.23 -4.16 -52.73
N ASP A 900 33.29 -3.73 -53.60
CA ASP A 900 33.12 -2.50 -54.39
C ASP A 900 31.69 -2.38 -55.01
N SER A 901 31.26 -1.14 -55.28
CA SER A 901 30.28 -0.68 -56.31
C SER A 901 28.76 -1.04 -56.24
N VAL A 902 27.93 0.00 -56.33
CA VAL A 902 26.46 0.00 -56.50
C VAL A 902 26.11 0.15 -57.99
N PRO A 903 25.02 -0.49 -58.49
CA PRO A 903 23.92 0.29 -59.08
C PRO A 903 22.50 -0.23 -58.73
N PRO A 904 21.43 0.59 -58.95
CA PRO A 904 20.08 0.37 -58.43
C PRO A 904 19.15 -0.36 -59.42
N GLU A 905 18.17 -1.12 -58.92
CA GLU A 905 17.12 -1.73 -59.76
C GLU A 905 15.69 -1.33 -59.38
N LYS A 906 14.93 -1.03 -60.45
CA LYS A 906 13.49 -0.80 -60.54
C LYS A 906 12.71 -2.13 -60.42
N PRO A 907 11.42 -2.11 -60.06
CA PRO A 907 10.60 -3.31 -59.94
C PRO A 907 10.06 -3.78 -61.31
N ALA A 908 10.11 -5.09 -61.56
CA ALA A 908 9.57 -5.72 -62.76
C ALA A 908 8.36 -6.63 -62.44
N SER A 909 7.23 -6.25 -63.07
CA SER A 909 6.25 -7.07 -63.80
C SER A 909 5.67 -8.37 -63.21
N VAL A 910 4.38 -8.24 -62.87
CA VAL A 910 3.19 -9.02 -63.31
C VAL A 910 3.42 -10.22 -64.25
N ALA A 911 2.82 -11.36 -63.91
CA ALA A 911 2.28 -12.35 -64.85
C ALA A 911 0.91 -12.86 -64.35
N GLU A 912 -0.06 -12.82 -65.26
CA GLU A 912 -1.48 -13.19 -65.11
C GLU A 912 -1.76 -14.69 -65.32
N GLU A 913 -3.01 -15.05 -65.00
CA GLU A 913 -3.88 -16.14 -65.49
C GLU A 913 -4.29 -17.17 -64.42
N LYS A 914 -5.56 -17.56 -64.24
CA LYS A 914 -6.88 -17.10 -64.71
C LYS A 914 -7.96 -17.95 -63.97
N THR A 915 -9.06 -17.30 -63.54
CA THR A 915 -10.49 -17.77 -63.46
C THR A 915 -10.86 -19.11 -62.78
N GLN A 916 -11.90 -19.27 -61.94
CA GLN A 916 -13.28 -18.75 -62.04
C GLN A 916 -14.12 -18.98 -60.73
N SER A 917 -14.84 -17.92 -60.32
CA SER A 917 -16.15 -17.77 -59.62
C SER A 917 -16.83 -18.88 -58.78
N VAL A 918 -17.33 -18.53 -57.57
CA VAL A 918 -18.77 -18.52 -57.12
C VAL A 918 -18.91 -17.66 -55.83
N GLU A 919 -20.13 -17.14 -55.62
CA GLU A 919 -20.68 -16.05 -54.81
C GLU A 919 -20.58 -16.05 -53.25
N SER A 920 -20.64 -14.83 -52.73
CA SER A 920 -21.24 -14.29 -51.49
C SER A 920 -21.16 -15.05 -50.15
N SER A 921 -20.51 -14.44 -49.16
CA SER A 921 -21.08 -14.11 -47.82
C SER A 921 -19.99 -13.67 -46.84
N GLY A 922 -20.31 -12.72 -45.95
CA GLY A 922 -19.59 -12.56 -44.69
C GLY A 922 -18.63 -11.37 -44.56
N SER A 923 -19.06 -10.39 -43.78
CA SER A 923 -18.31 -9.31 -43.14
C SER A 923 -16.99 -9.78 -42.51
N PRO A 924 -15.88 -9.01 -42.58
CA PRO A 924 -14.71 -9.31 -41.76
C PRO A 924 -14.85 -8.66 -40.37
N GLU A 925 -14.92 -9.50 -39.34
CA GLU A 925 -14.68 -9.12 -37.94
C GLU A 925 -13.30 -8.48 -37.78
N ALA A 926 -13.26 -7.32 -37.12
CA ALA A 926 -12.03 -6.68 -36.69
C ALA A 926 -11.38 -7.47 -35.54
N LYS A 927 -10.13 -7.88 -35.73
CA LYS A 927 -9.26 -8.41 -34.67
C LYS A 927 -8.85 -7.27 -33.73
N PRO A 928 -8.95 -7.43 -32.40
CA PRO A 928 -8.41 -6.45 -31.47
C PRO A 928 -6.88 -6.47 -31.49
N ALA A 929 -6.29 -5.28 -31.61
CA ALA A 929 -4.86 -5.05 -31.48
C ALA A 929 -4.38 -5.40 -30.07
N SER A 930 -3.43 -6.32 -29.99
CA SER A 930 -2.66 -6.65 -28.80
C SER A 930 -1.62 -5.57 -28.56
N GLU A 931 -1.73 -4.84 -27.45
CA GLU A 931 -0.66 -3.97 -26.94
C GLU A 931 0.31 -4.78 -26.07
N GLY A 932 1.57 -4.85 -26.53
CA GLY A 932 2.73 -4.53 -25.69
C GLY A 932 3.26 -5.58 -24.72
N LEU A 933 3.68 -6.75 -25.20
CA LEU A 933 4.67 -7.58 -24.51
C LEU A 933 5.67 -8.13 -25.54
N GLU A 934 6.75 -7.40 -25.80
CA GLU A 934 8.00 -7.97 -26.34
C GLU A 934 9.14 -6.93 -26.32
N ALA A 935 9.96 -6.99 -25.27
CA ALA A 935 11.37 -6.60 -25.23
C ALA A 935 11.93 -7.08 -23.87
N THR A 936 12.46 -8.30 -23.77
CA THR A 936 13.90 -8.54 -23.89
C THR A 936 14.16 -10.04 -24.02
N LYS A 937 14.97 -10.42 -25.02
CA LYS A 937 15.86 -11.58 -24.96
C LYS A 937 17.21 -11.12 -24.44
#